data_AF-A0A2E7TNH0-F1
#
_entry.id   AF-A0A2E7TNH0-F1
#
_cell.length_a   1.000
_cell.length_b   1.000
_cell.length_c   1.000
_cell.angle_alpha   90.00
_cell.angle_beta   90.00
_cell.angle_gamma   90.00
#
_symmetry.space_group_name_H-M   'P 1'
#
loop_
_entity.id
_entity.type
_entity.pdbx_description
1 polymer ?
#
loop_
_entity_poly.entity_id
_entity_poly.type
_entity_poly.pdbx_seq_one_letter_code
_entity_poly.pdbx_strand_id
1 'polypeptide(L)'
;IILVLIVLVNLVFSESKEQTLQDELDEYIILGDVQNQNITYWKLIHADSTVISNHFNFLKTYFDLPLSQNGRGRGTFLEYNEVVDYYGKLLSNTNSEVRDIGKFGRGMLFYHSGYIEESLTSFTNIYNQRLPYLNFVYGSYFRFGQYEKSIEYLKREIYINPESKDSYKELAYNYLMMEQPYKLDSLLMDSISFEHVGNGAKRYAYFKTKNIKAYSKAIFSRFFKGFNAYGLLGALLILIVWFVYLILIHKFLKKRWGSAMLILLLGMVFAFGTSLLTDFNTYILGYRLKDEFFNDFIYCILGIGAIEELMKIIPLFLVMLFSKKMKEPIDYVVFASISALGFAFIENLIYFDEGGLKTIQGRSLSSTVTHMFNSSLVAYGIAIGKFAKKRNWGWYCLLFYALASVFHGFYDFWLINSLARTFSFITFIWLLASMVLWVSVINNCLNNSYNRSIIWTYNPEKLNSYLLFGLSAIFLLEYVLVAWRFNADVANSELQKDLASGFFLLIFLTAKLSKFDVIPNYWAPLKFWDWNTLFSIPRVEAQKFDIKEIIGEKIELQNYGDYGVLSGHLPVTGEVVKRELLSWEKDWYLVKLDTPIKVAWKKQYFVFLKTKDENEIFLTRNAQPVQVRLVNKIDDLAKVRKRKRDFLFVDLGVVSKLK
;
A
#
# COMPACT_ATOMS: atom_id res chain seq x y z
N ILE A 1 12.73 8.64 22.40
CA ILE A 1 11.30 8.91 22.08
C ILE A 1 10.49 7.62 22.13
N ILE A 2 10.77 6.62 21.29
CA ILE A 2 10.02 5.34 21.28
C ILE A 2 9.99 4.67 22.66
N LEU A 3 11.14 4.50 23.31
CA LEU A 3 11.21 3.92 24.66
C LEU A 3 10.40 4.71 25.69
N VAL A 4 10.48 6.04 25.65
CA VAL A 4 9.71 6.92 26.55
C VAL A 4 8.21 6.75 26.32
N LEU A 5 7.78 6.64 25.06
CA LEU A 5 6.38 6.42 24.71
C LEU A 5 5.89 5.05 25.16
N ILE A 6 6.71 3.99 25.00
CA ILE A 6 6.40 2.65 25.52
C ILE A 6 6.20 2.71 27.03
N VAL A 7 7.13 3.33 27.78
CA VAL A 7 6.99 3.49 29.23
C VAL A 7 5.70 4.25 29.57
N LEU A 8 5.42 5.39 28.90
CA LEU A 8 4.20 6.16 29.14
C LEU A 8 2.93 5.36 28.84
N VAL A 9 2.89 4.63 27.73
CA VAL A 9 1.75 3.79 27.35
C VAL A 9 1.53 2.70 28.39
N ASN A 10 2.59 2.02 28.82
CA ASN A 10 2.48 0.99 29.85
C ASN A 10 2.12 1.57 31.23
N LEU A 11 2.46 2.82 31.54
CA LEU A 11 2.04 3.49 32.79
C LEU A 11 0.59 3.98 32.75
N VAL A 12 0.12 4.47 31.60
CA VAL A 12 -1.21 5.09 31.46
C VAL A 12 -2.28 4.03 31.18
N PHE A 13 -1.92 2.94 30.50
CA PHE A 13 -2.83 1.88 30.06
C PHE A 13 -2.49 0.52 30.71
N SER A 14 -1.89 0.53 31.91
CA SER A 14 -1.59 -0.68 32.71
C SER A 14 -2.80 -1.35 33.33
N GLU A 15 -3.86 -0.60 33.60
CA GLU A 15 -5.07 -1.11 34.26
C GLU A 15 -6.14 -1.38 33.20
N SER A 16 -6.58 -2.64 33.07
CA SER A 16 -7.89 -2.93 32.51
C SER A 16 -8.91 -2.23 33.41
N LYS A 17 -9.68 -1.26 32.89
CA LYS A 17 -10.89 -0.81 33.59
C LYS A 17 -11.69 -2.06 34.00
N GLU A 18 -12.34 -2.05 35.16
CA GLU A 18 -13.30 -3.10 35.53
C GLU A 18 -14.37 -3.17 34.41
N GLN A 19 -14.16 -4.09 33.47
CA GLN A 19 -15.01 -4.32 32.32
C GLN A 19 -15.94 -5.47 32.66
N THR A 20 -17.22 -5.31 32.35
CA THR A 20 -18.14 -6.44 32.42
C THR A 20 -17.76 -7.47 31.35
N LEU A 21 -18.17 -8.73 31.50
CA LEU A 21 -17.98 -9.75 30.44
C LEU A 21 -18.57 -9.30 29.09
N GLN A 22 -19.58 -8.43 29.11
CA GLN A 22 -20.16 -7.87 27.89
C GLN A 22 -19.26 -6.81 27.27
N ASP A 23 -18.64 -5.95 28.08
CA ASP A 23 -17.66 -4.96 27.60
C ASP A 23 -16.41 -5.64 27.02
N GLU A 24 -15.91 -6.70 27.68
CA GLU A 24 -14.82 -7.54 27.16
C GLU A 24 -15.21 -8.17 25.82
N LEU A 25 -16.43 -8.70 25.71
CA LEU A 25 -16.92 -9.33 24.50
C LEU A 25 -17.00 -8.33 23.33
N ASP A 26 -17.56 -7.15 23.56
CA ASP A 26 -17.67 -6.10 22.55
C ASP A 26 -16.28 -5.63 22.09
N GLU A 27 -15.30 -5.58 22.99
CA GLU A 27 -13.90 -5.30 22.68
C GLU A 27 -13.28 -6.39 21.80
N TYR A 28 -13.47 -7.67 22.14
CA TYR A 28 -12.95 -8.78 21.35
C TYR A 28 -13.62 -8.90 19.97
N ILE A 29 -14.91 -8.55 19.86
CA ILE A 29 -15.62 -8.43 18.58
C ILE A 29 -14.96 -7.37 17.70
N ILE A 30 -14.65 -6.20 18.27
CA ILE A 30 -13.97 -5.11 17.58
C ILE A 30 -12.55 -5.50 17.15
N LEU A 31 -11.83 -6.27 17.97
CA LEU A 31 -10.48 -6.75 17.67
C LEU A 31 -10.43 -7.80 16.57
N GLY A 32 -11.56 -8.43 16.25
CA GLY A 32 -11.59 -9.66 15.49
C GLY A 32 -10.89 -10.82 16.23
N ASP A 33 -10.76 -10.72 17.55
CA ASP A 33 -10.10 -11.75 18.37
C ASP A 33 -11.09 -12.88 18.66
N VAL A 34 -11.25 -13.76 17.68
CA VAL A 34 -12.20 -14.88 17.75
C VAL A 34 -11.89 -15.80 18.94
N GLN A 35 -10.62 -15.92 19.34
CA GLN A 35 -10.21 -16.77 20.47
C GLN A 35 -10.79 -16.23 21.77
N ASN A 36 -10.58 -14.95 22.05
CA ASN A 36 -11.08 -14.33 23.26
C ASN A 36 -12.60 -14.12 23.23
N GLN A 37 -13.21 -13.87 22.06
CA GLN A 37 -14.67 -13.93 21.89
C GLN A 37 -15.22 -15.29 22.34
N ASN A 38 -14.61 -16.39 21.87
CA ASN A 38 -15.06 -17.74 22.20
C ASN A 38 -14.94 -18.03 23.70
N ILE A 39 -13.83 -17.64 24.33
CA ILE A 39 -13.61 -17.76 25.78
C ILE A 39 -14.68 -16.96 26.55
N THR A 40 -14.98 -15.73 26.15
CA THR A 40 -15.97 -14.90 26.82
C THR A 40 -17.39 -15.44 26.65
N TYR A 41 -17.76 -15.92 25.46
CA TYR A 41 -19.04 -16.62 25.29
C TYR A 41 -19.14 -17.87 26.16
N TRP A 42 -18.04 -18.62 26.33
CA TRP A 42 -18.00 -19.77 27.24
C TRP A 42 -18.28 -19.37 28.69
N LYS A 43 -17.70 -18.25 29.16
CA LYS A 43 -18.00 -17.69 30.49
C LYS A 43 -19.48 -17.28 30.59
N LEU A 44 -20.01 -16.62 29.56
CA LEU A 44 -21.41 -16.16 29.52
C LEU A 44 -22.43 -17.30 29.57
N ILE A 45 -22.20 -18.41 28.83
CA ILE A 45 -23.12 -19.57 28.89
C ILE A 45 -23.07 -20.32 30.23
N HIS A 46 -21.97 -20.19 30.98
CA HIS A 46 -21.88 -20.73 32.35
C HIS A 46 -22.52 -19.80 33.38
N ALA A 47 -22.50 -18.48 33.13
CA ALA A 47 -23.20 -17.50 33.95
C ALA A 47 -24.72 -17.60 33.77
N ASP A 48 -25.19 -17.75 32.53
CA ASP A 48 -26.60 -17.96 32.20
C ASP A 48 -26.76 -18.87 30.97
N SER A 49 -27.18 -20.12 31.21
CA SER A 49 -27.39 -21.13 30.17
C SER A 49 -28.75 -21.04 29.47
N THR A 50 -29.59 -20.06 29.82
CA THR A 50 -30.90 -19.85 29.17
C THR A 50 -30.81 -18.95 27.93
N VAL A 51 -29.69 -18.26 27.75
CA VAL A 51 -29.50 -17.27 26.68
C VAL A 51 -28.97 -17.94 25.40
N ILE A 52 -29.88 -18.33 24.51
CA ILE A 52 -29.55 -19.05 23.25
C ILE A 52 -28.53 -18.31 22.36
N SER A 53 -28.52 -16.98 22.33
CA SER A 53 -27.58 -16.20 21.52
C SER A 53 -26.12 -16.43 21.94
N ASN A 54 -25.85 -16.58 23.24
CA ASN A 54 -24.52 -16.89 23.76
C ASN A 54 -24.08 -18.29 23.31
N HIS A 55 -24.98 -19.27 23.31
CA HIS A 55 -24.72 -20.62 22.82
C HIS A 55 -24.45 -20.65 21.31
N PHE A 56 -25.27 -19.96 20.52
CA PHE A 56 -25.10 -19.86 19.07
C PHE A 56 -23.76 -19.21 18.71
N ASN A 57 -23.43 -18.07 19.32
CA ASN A 57 -22.19 -17.36 19.04
C ASN A 57 -20.95 -18.10 19.57
N PHE A 58 -21.05 -18.79 20.72
CA PHE A 58 -20.01 -19.68 21.22
C PHE A 58 -19.69 -20.78 20.18
N LEU A 59 -20.70 -21.51 19.71
CA LEU A 59 -20.49 -22.61 18.78
C LEU A 59 -19.96 -22.11 17.43
N LYS A 60 -20.50 -21.00 16.92
CA LYS A 60 -20.01 -20.34 15.70
C LYS A 60 -18.52 -20.00 15.82
N THR A 61 -18.14 -19.25 16.85
CA THR A 61 -16.73 -18.86 17.08
C THR A 61 -15.82 -20.07 17.34
N TYR A 62 -16.30 -21.11 18.03
CA TYR A 62 -15.52 -22.32 18.28
C TYR A 62 -15.13 -23.01 16.97
N PHE A 63 -16.06 -23.13 16.01
CA PHE A 63 -15.78 -23.74 14.71
C PHE A 63 -15.04 -22.83 13.73
N ASP A 64 -15.03 -21.52 13.96
CA ASP A 64 -14.20 -20.55 13.22
C ASP A 64 -12.71 -20.63 13.63
N LEU A 65 -12.40 -21.15 14.83
CA LEU A 65 -11.02 -21.31 15.30
C LEU A 65 -10.27 -22.44 14.59
N PRO A 66 -8.94 -22.30 14.37
CA PRO A 66 -8.11 -23.35 13.81
C PRO A 66 -8.04 -24.56 14.75
N LEU A 67 -7.73 -25.74 14.20
CA LEU A 67 -7.45 -26.93 15.01
C LEU A 67 -6.32 -26.64 16.00
N SER A 68 -6.51 -27.08 17.25
CA SER A 68 -5.48 -26.98 18.28
C SER A 68 -4.23 -27.78 17.90
N GLN A 69 -3.08 -27.42 18.47
CA GLN A 69 -1.81 -28.12 18.18
C GLN A 69 -1.86 -29.62 18.52
N ASN A 70 -2.64 -30.01 19.52
CA ASN A 70 -2.84 -31.41 19.91
C ASN A 70 -3.91 -32.13 19.06
N GLY A 71 -4.60 -31.43 18.15
CA GLY A 71 -5.63 -31.96 17.27
C GLY A 71 -6.94 -32.38 17.96
N ARG A 72 -7.08 -32.14 19.27
CA ARG A 72 -8.23 -32.59 20.08
C ARG A 72 -9.31 -31.53 20.29
N GLY A 73 -9.06 -30.30 19.87
CA GLY A 73 -9.95 -29.16 20.07
C GLY A 73 -9.72 -28.09 19.03
N ARG A 74 -10.15 -26.87 19.35
CA ARG A 74 -9.95 -25.69 18.51
C ARG A 74 -9.42 -24.53 19.33
N GLY A 75 -8.54 -23.74 18.74
CA GLY A 75 -7.84 -22.67 19.43
C GLY A 75 -6.93 -23.19 20.54
N THR A 76 -6.82 -22.43 21.63
CA THR A 76 -5.96 -22.75 22.80
C THR A 76 -6.71 -23.09 24.08
N PHE A 77 -8.06 -23.17 24.04
CA PHE A 77 -8.88 -23.13 25.26
C PHE A 77 -9.61 -24.43 25.60
N LEU A 78 -10.36 -25.04 24.66
CA LEU A 78 -11.22 -26.19 24.96
C LEU A 78 -10.98 -27.36 24.00
N GLU A 79 -11.04 -28.58 24.55
CA GLU A 79 -11.12 -29.80 23.75
C GLU A 79 -12.55 -30.05 23.25
N TYR A 80 -12.69 -30.73 22.12
CA TYR A 80 -13.99 -31.01 21.51
C TYR A 80 -14.92 -31.80 22.43
N ASN A 81 -14.36 -32.78 23.16
CA ASN A 81 -15.14 -33.61 24.08
C ASN A 81 -15.71 -32.80 25.26
N GLU A 82 -15.01 -31.76 25.73
CA GLU A 82 -15.51 -30.91 26.81
C GLU A 82 -16.77 -30.15 26.38
N VAL A 83 -16.81 -29.70 25.12
CA VAL A 83 -17.98 -29.04 24.54
C VAL A 83 -19.13 -30.04 24.37
N VAL A 84 -18.85 -31.25 23.89
CA VAL A 84 -19.85 -32.33 23.77
C VAL A 84 -20.45 -32.67 25.14
N ASP A 85 -19.62 -32.84 26.15
CA ASP A 85 -20.03 -33.19 27.52
C ASP A 85 -20.89 -32.09 28.14
N TYR A 86 -20.55 -30.81 27.91
CA TYR A 86 -21.35 -29.68 28.37
C TYR A 86 -22.77 -29.73 27.81
N TYR A 87 -22.93 -29.84 26.49
CA TYR A 87 -24.27 -29.91 25.88
C TYR A 87 -24.99 -31.22 26.22
N GLY A 88 -24.25 -32.31 26.44
CA GLY A 88 -24.79 -33.58 26.96
C GLY A 88 -25.45 -33.42 28.33
N LYS A 89 -24.83 -32.67 29.26
CA LYS A 89 -25.40 -32.37 30.58
C LYS A 89 -26.68 -31.53 30.50
N LEU A 90 -26.81 -30.64 29.51
CA LEU A 90 -28.02 -29.83 29.35
C LEU A 90 -29.23 -30.68 28.94
N LEU A 91 -29.03 -31.83 28.28
CA LEU A 91 -30.14 -32.71 27.84
C LEU A 91 -30.92 -33.33 29.01
N SER A 92 -30.27 -33.53 30.15
CA SER A 92 -30.90 -34.06 31.37
C SER A 92 -31.43 -32.97 32.31
N ASN A 93 -31.36 -31.69 31.91
CA ASN A 93 -31.86 -30.58 32.72
C ASN A 93 -33.40 -30.66 32.91
N THR A 94 -33.86 -30.29 34.10
CA THR A 94 -35.30 -30.26 34.44
C THR A 94 -36.03 -29.10 33.74
N ASN A 95 -35.33 -28.01 33.44
CA ASN A 95 -35.86 -26.91 32.64
C ASN A 95 -35.93 -27.31 31.15
N SER A 96 -37.14 -27.24 30.59
CA SER A 96 -37.39 -27.56 29.18
C SER A 96 -36.64 -26.66 28.22
N GLU A 97 -36.45 -25.37 28.54
CA GLU A 97 -35.73 -24.41 27.70
C GLU A 97 -34.25 -24.77 27.62
N VAL A 98 -33.63 -25.07 28.76
CA VAL A 98 -32.22 -25.50 28.82
C VAL A 98 -32.00 -26.82 28.10
N ARG A 99 -32.96 -27.76 28.20
CA ARG A 99 -32.92 -29.02 27.46
C ARG A 99 -33.01 -28.82 25.95
N ASP A 100 -33.84 -27.88 25.51
CA ASP A 100 -33.94 -27.49 24.10
C ASP A 100 -32.65 -26.82 23.60
N ILE A 101 -31.98 -26.00 24.42
CA ILE A 101 -30.63 -25.48 24.15
C ILE A 101 -29.60 -26.61 24.08
N GLY A 102 -29.69 -27.61 24.95
CA GLY A 102 -28.87 -28.83 24.90
C GLY A 102 -29.00 -29.56 23.56
N LYS A 103 -30.23 -29.75 23.08
CA LYS A 103 -30.51 -30.35 21.76
C LYS A 103 -30.01 -29.47 20.62
N PHE A 104 -30.19 -28.16 20.72
CA PHE A 104 -29.69 -27.19 19.73
C PHE A 104 -28.16 -27.27 19.62
N GLY A 105 -27.44 -27.21 20.74
CA GLY A 105 -25.98 -27.29 20.73
C GLY A 105 -25.46 -28.63 20.22
N ARG A 106 -26.09 -29.74 20.61
CA ARG A 106 -25.79 -31.07 20.04
C ARG A 106 -26.01 -31.11 18.52
N GLY A 107 -27.12 -30.55 18.05
CA GLY A 107 -27.44 -30.46 16.62
C GLY A 107 -26.42 -29.62 15.86
N MET A 108 -25.95 -28.52 16.43
CA MET A 108 -24.90 -27.66 15.86
C MET A 108 -23.53 -28.38 15.82
N LEU A 109 -23.16 -29.14 16.85
CA LEU A 109 -21.94 -29.95 16.85
C LEU A 109 -21.94 -30.98 15.71
N PHE A 110 -23.08 -31.66 15.51
CA PHE A 110 -23.26 -32.57 14.37
C PHE A 110 -23.24 -31.83 13.03
N TYR A 111 -23.89 -30.67 12.95
CA TYR A 111 -23.93 -29.83 11.74
C TYR A 111 -22.52 -29.48 11.25
N HIS A 112 -21.69 -28.95 12.15
CA HIS A 112 -20.31 -28.56 11.81
C HIS A 112 -19.37 -29.75 11.60
N SER A 113 -19.73 -30.93 12.10
CA SER A 113 -18.96 -32.17 11.90
C SER A 113 -19.38 -32.95 10.64
N GLY A 114 -20.40 -32.48 9.91
CA GLY A 114 -20.90 -33.13 8.68
C GLY A 114 -21.94 -34.23 8.89
N TYR A 115 -22.38 -34.48 10.13
CA TYR A 115 -23.41 -35.47 10.50
C TYR A 115 -24.81 -34.86 10.37
N ILE A 116 -25.26 -34.71 9.12
CA ILE A 116 -26.47 -33.95 8.79
C ILE A 116 -27.73 -34.60 9.37
N GLU A 117 -27.87 -35.93 9.30
CA GLU A 117 -29.08 -36.62 9.75
C GLU A 117 -29.26 -36.52 11.27
N GLU A 118 -28.16 -36.68 12.01
CA GLU A 118 -28.10 -36.56 13.46
C GLU A 118 -28.33 -35.13 13.93
N SER A 119 -27.84 -34.16 13.15
CA SER A 119 -28.11 -32.73 13.34
C SER A 119 -29.60 -32.43 13.21
N LEU A 120 -30.21 -32.82 12.08
CA LEU A 120 -31.64 -32.63 11.83
C LEU A 120 -32.50 -33.33 12.87
N THR A 121 -32.15 -34.55 13.26
CA THR A 121 -32.83 -35.31 14.32
C THR A 121 -32.74 -34.59 15.67
N SER A 122 -31.61 -33.97 15.99
CA SER A 122 -31.47 -33.20 17.23
C SER A 122 -32.33 -31.94 17.20
N PHE A 123 -32.43 -31.26 16.05
CA PHE A 123 -33.24 -30.06 15.86
C PHE A 123 -34.75 -30.32 15.83
N THR A 124 -35.22 -31.38 15.16
CA THR A 124 -36.65 -31.72 15.11
C THR A 124 -37.21 -32.14 16.47
N ASN A 125 -36.35 -32.65 17.34
CA ASN A 125 -36.71 -33.02 18.71
C ASN A 125 -36.73 -31.83 19.70
N ILE A 126 -36.36 -30.62 19.28
CA ILE A 126 -36.52 -29.40 20.09
C ILE A 126 -38.03 -29.15 20.30
N TYR A 127 -38.46 -28.92 21.54
CA TYR A 127 -39.88 -28.70 21.83
C TYR A 127 -40.33 -27.32 21.34
N ASN A 128 -39.55 -26.28 21.66
CA ASN A 128 -39.78 -24.93 21.15
C ASN A 128 -39.26 -24.77 19.71
N GLN A 129 -40.08 -25.09 18.71
CA GLN A 129 -39.75 -24.88 17.29
C GLN A 129 -39.66 -23.39 16.88
N ARG A 130 -39.93 -22.46 17.80
CA ARG A 130 -39.69 -21.02 17.64
C ARG A 130 -38.43 -20.55 18.38
N LEU A 131 -37.54 -21.46 18.77
CA LEU A 131 -36.26 -21.10 19.37
C LEU A 131 -35.46 -20.22 18.38
N PRO A 132 -34.96 -19.04 18.80
CA PRO A 132 -34.09 -18.22 17.96
C PRO A 132 -32.89 -19.01 17.43
N TYR A 133 -32.44 -18.66 16.22
CA TYR A 133 -31.38 -19.31 15.45
C TYR A 133 -31.69 -20.70 14.91
N LEU A 134 -32.77 -21.36 15.34
CA LEU A 134 -33.16 -22.67 14.80
C LEU A 134 -33.53 -22.60 13.31
N ASN A 135 -34.37 -21.62 12.95
CA ASN A 135 -34.76 -21.42 11.55
C ASN A 135 -33.61 -20.83 10.73
N PHE A 136 -32.70 -20.06 11.35
CA PHE A 136 -31.43 -19.69 10.72
C PHE A 136 -30.64 -20.91 10.26
N VAL A 137 -30.43 -21.90 11.14
CA VAL A 137 -29.66 -23.12 10.82
C VAL A 137 -30.33 -23.94 9.72
N TYR A 138 -31.66 -24.09 9.75
CA TYR A 138 -32.40 -24.70 8.63
C TYR A 138 -32.21 -23.91 7.32
N GLY A 139 -32.26 -22.58 7.40
CA GLY A 139 -31.95 -21.68 6.28
C GLY A 139 -30.55 -21.93 5.71
N SER A 140 -29.52 -21.93 6.56
CA SER A 140 -28.14 -22.19 6.19
C SER A 140 -27.92 -23.59 5.63
N TYR A 141 -28.67 -24.60 6.11
CA TYR A 141 -28.63 -25.95 5.56
C TYR A 141 -29.11 -26.00 4.10
N PHE A 142 -30.25 -25.38 3.79
CA PHE A 142 -30.81 -25.37 2.43
C PHE A 142 -30.15 -24.36 1.48
N ARG A 143 -29.20 -23.54 1.96
CA ARG A 143 -28.60 -22.46 1.16
C ARG A 143 -27.89 -22.96 -0.10
N PHE A 144 -27.47 -24.22 -0.15
CA PHE A 144 -26.85 -24.82 -1.33
C PHE A 144 -27.85 -25.71 -2.07
N GLY A 145 -28.32 -25.21 -3.22
CA GLY A 145 -29.17 -25.97 -4.14
C GLY A 145 -30.68 -25.95 -3.86
N GLN A 146 -31.13 -25.45 -2.70
CA GLN A 146 -32.56 -25.31 -2.35
C GLN A 146 -32.88 -23.91 -1.80
N TYR A 147 -32.52 -22.88 -2.57
CA TYR A 147 -32.63 -21.47 -2.16
C TYR A 147 -34.05 -21.06 -1.72
N GLU A 148 -35.10 -21.55 -2.37
CA GLU A 148 -36.48 -21.22 -2.00
C GLU A 148 -36.84 -21.69 -0.58
N LYS A 149 -36.43 -22.91 -0.22
CA LYS A 149 -36.62 -23.43 1.15
C LYS A 149 -35.78 -22.65 2.15
N SER A 150 -34.54 -22.33 1.80
CA SER A 150 -33.66 -21.51 2.62
C SER A 150 -34.32 -20.15 2.94
N ILE A 151 -34.86 -19.48 1.91
CA ILE A 151 -35.58 -18.21 2.05
C ILE A 151 -36.81 -18.34 2.96
N GLU A 152 -37.58 -19.42 2.85
CA GLU A 152 -38.75 -19.66 3.71
C GLU A 152 -38.36 -19.72 5.19
N TYR A 153 -37.34 -20.52 5.53
CA TYR A 153 -36.83 -20.62 6.89
C TYR A 153 -36.22 -19.31 7.40
N LEU A 154 -35.41 -18.62 6.58
CA LEU A 154 -34.81 -17.34 6.97
C LEU A 154 -35.87 -16.25 7.21
N LYS A 155 -36.96 -16.22 6.43
CA LYS A 155 -38.09 -15.31 6.69
C LYS A 155 -38.80 -15.63 8.01
N ARG A 156 -38.95 -16.92 8.34
CA ARG A 156 -39.50 -17.34 9.65
C ARG A 156 -38.57 -16.93 10.79
N GLU A 157 -37.26 -17.08 10.62
CA GLU A 157 -36.28 -16.64 11.60
C GLU A 157 -36.36 -15.13 11.82
N ILE A 158 -36.38 -14.31 10.76
CA ILE A 158 -36.51 -12.85 10.89
C ILE A 158 -37.83 -12.46 11.58
N TYR A 159 -38.91 -13.22 11.35
CA TYR A 159 -40.17 -12.99 12.05
C TYR A 159 -40.08 -13.31 13.56
N ILE A 160 -39.34 -14.35 13.94
CA ILE A 160 -39.15 -14.79 15.34
C ILE A 160 -38.11 -13.92 16.07
N ASN A 161 -37.03 -13.58 15.37
CA ASN A 161 -35.88 -12.82 15.85
C ASN A 161 -35.54 -11.70 14.84
N PRO A 162 -36.30 -10.59 14.87
CA PRO A 162 -36.10 -9.47 13.95
C PRO A 162 -34.73 -8.79 14.08
N GLU A 163 -34.00 -9.03 15.17
CA GLU A 163 -32.66 -8.46 15.39
C GLU A 163 -31.53 -9.34 14.81
N SER A 164 -31.87 -10.47 14.17
CA SER A 164 -30.91 -11.42 13.64
C SER A 164 -30.16 -10.90 12.40
N LYS A 165 -29.05 -10.20 12.63
CA LYS A 165 -28.16 -9.69 11.57
C LYS A 165 -27.68 -10.77 10.61
N ASP A 166 -27.40 -11.98 11.10
CA ASP A 166 -26.94 -13.10 10.27
C ASP A 166 -28.04 -13.57 9.31
N SER A 167 -29.30 -13.57 9.74
CA SER A 167 -30.44 -13.97 8.91
C SER A 167 -30.68 -13.01 7.75
N TYR A 168 -30.60 -11.69 7.99
CA TYR A 168 -30.68 -10.70 6.91
C TYR A 168 -29.53 -10.84 5.91
N LYS A 169 -28.31 -11.10 6.37
CA LYS A 169 -27.14 -11.32 5.50
C LYS A 169 -27.32 -12.55 4.62
N GLU A 170 -27.71 -13.69 5.18
CA GLU A 170 -27.95 -14.93 4.42
C GLU A 170 -29.14 -14.80 3.48
N LEU A 171 -30.22 -14.12 3.89
CA LEU A 171 -31.36 -13.86 3.02
C LEU A 171 -30.99 -12.97 1.83
N ALA A 172 -30.18 -11.93 2.07
CA ALA A 172 -29.65 -11.08 1.02
C ALA A 172 -28.73 -11.85 0.07
N TYR A 173 -27.89 -12.75 0.59
CA TYR A 173 -27.05 -13.64 -0.21
C TYR A 173 -27.90 -14.56 -1.11
N ASN A 174 -28.94 -15.20 -0.59
CA ASN A 174 -29.85 -16.02 -1.38
C ASN A 174 -30.50 -15.22 -2.52
N TYR A 175 -30.99 -14.00 -2.25
CA TYR A 175 -31.53 -13.14 -3.32
C TYR A 175 -30.49 -12.72 -4.34
N LEU A 176 -29.24 -12.51 -3.93
CA LEU A 176 -28.14 -12.22 -4.85
C LEU A 176 -27.83 -13.44 -5.75
N MET A 177 -27.74 -14.63 -5.17
CA MET A 177 -27.44 -15.88 -5.89
C MET A 177 -28.54 -16.29 -6.87
N MET A 178 -29.80 -16.02 -6.51
CA MET A 178 -30.96 -16.24 -7.39
C MET A 178 -31.18 -15.12 -8.41
N GLU A 179 -30.31 -14.11 -8.44
CA GLU A 179 -30.44 -12.91 -9.28
C GLU A 179 -31.82 -12.22 -9.14
N GLN A 180 -32.29 -12.02 -7.90
CA GLN A 180 -33.58 -11.40 -7.58
C GLN A 180 -33.42 -9.97 -7.03
N PRO A 181 -33.01 -8.99 -7.88
CA PRO A 181 -32.65 -7.65 -7.43
C PRO A 181 -33.81 -6.88 -6.80
N TYR A 182 -35.05 -7.07 -7.27
CA TYR A 182 -36.23 -6.39 -6.71
C TYR A 182 -36.58 -6.88 -5.30
N LYS A 183 -36.40 -8.18 -5.01
CA LYS A 183 -36.63 -8.71 -3.66
C LYS A 183 -35.52 -8.26 -2.70
N LEU A 184 -34.28 -8.21 -3.20
CA LEU A 184 -33.16 -7.67 -2.44
C LEU A 184 -33.35 -6.16 -2.15
N ASP A 185 -33.79 -5.38 -3.13
CA ASP A 185 -34.13 -3.96 -2.94
C ASP A 185 -35.23 -3.77 -1.88
N SER A 186 -36.30 -4.57 -1.96
CA SER A 186 -37.35 -4.58 -0.92
C SER A 186 -36.82 -4.97 0.46
N LEU A 187 -35.90 -5.94 0.54
CA LEU A 187 -35.27 -6.33 1.80
C LEU A 187 -34.40 -5.21 2.39
N LEU A 188 -33.81 -4.35 1.54
CA LEU A 188 -32.98 -3.22 1.96
C LEU A 188 -33.80 -2.01 2.44
N MET A 189 -35.13 -2.06 2.36
CA MET A 189 -36.00 -1.05 2.99
C MET A 189 -36.05 -1.20 4.51
N ASP A 190 -35.78 -2.40 5.02
CA ASP A 190 -35.62 -2.68 6.46
C ASP A 190 -34.31 -2.07 6.99
N SER A 191 -34.36 -1.41 8.15
CA SER A 191 -33.20 -0.68 8.70
C SER A 191 -32.07 -1.61 9.14
N ILE A 192 -32.40 -2.75 9.75
CA ILE A 192 -31.43 -3.74 10.26
C ILE A 192 -30.73 -4.41 9.07
N SER A 193 -31.51 -4.78 8.05
CA SER A 193 -31.02 -5.25 6.76
C SER A 193 -30.09 -4.25 6.10
N PHE A 194 -30.54 -3.00 5.94
CA PHE A 194 -29.74 -1.96 5.33
C PHE A 194 -28.46 -1.70 6.12
N GLU A 195 -28.46 -1.86 7.44
CA GLU A 195 -27.26 -1.73 8.25
C GLU A 195 -26.24 -2.83 7.92
N HIS A 196 -26.66 -4.09 8.01
CA HIS A 196 -25.78 -5.26 8.08
C HIS A 196 -25.49 -5.96 6.74
N VAL A 197 -26.34 -5.80 5.73
CA VAL A 197 -26.11 -6.41 4.40
C VAL A 197 -24.87 -5.79 3.74
N GLY A 198 -24.02 -6.60 3.11
CA GLY A 198 -22.79 -6.13 2.47
C GLY A 198 -23.03 -5.06 1.39
N ASN A 199 -22.06 -4.15 1.22
CA ASN A 199 -22.17 -3.07 0.24
C ASN A 199 -22.35 -3.59 -1.20
N GLY A 200 -21.66 -4.69 -1.56
CA GLY A 200 -21.80 -5.32 -2.87
C GLY A 200 -23.24 -5.76 -3.19
N ALA A 201 -23.96 -6.36 -2.24
CA ALA A 201 -25.36 -6.75 -2.43
C ALA A 201 -26.28 -5.52 -2.60
N LYS A 202 -26.04 -4.46 -1.83
CA LYS A 202 -26.76 -3.17 -1.99
C LYS A 202 -26.55 -2.58 -3.38
N ARG A 203 -25.29 -2.49 -3.82
CA ARG A 203 -24.94 -1.97 -5.15
C ARG A 203 -25.56 -2.80 -6.25
N TYR A 204 -25.49 -4.13 -6.17
CA TYR A 204 -26.16 -5.04 -7.12
C TYR A 204 -27.65 -4.73 -7.25
N ALA A 205 -28.38 -4.69 -6.14
CA ALA A 205 -29.82 -4.43 -6.14
C ALA A 205 -30.14 -3.09 -6.80
N TYR A 206 -29.50 -2.00 -6.35
CA TYR A 206 -29.78 -0.66 -6.87
C TYR A 206 -29.31 -0.47 -8.32
N PHE A 207 -28.21 -1.10 -8.72
CA PHE A 207 -27.72 -1.06 -10.09
C PHE A 207 -28.69 -1.76 -11.04
N LYS A 208 -29.16 -2.97 -10.70
CA LYS A 208 -30.10 -3.73 -11.53
C LYS A 208 -31.50 -3.13 -11.56
N THR A 209 -31.97 -2.55 -10.46
CA THR A 209 -33.24 -1.82 -10.39
C THR A 209 -33.15 -0.40 -10.98
N LYS A 210 -31.96 0.03 -11.42
CA LYS A 210 -31.70 1.37 -11.97
C LYS A 210 -32.01 2.52 -10.98
N ASN A 211 -31.95 2.24 -9.67
CA ASN A 211 -32.15 3.23 -8.63
C ASN A 211 -30.85 4.04 -8.38
N ILE A 212 -30.59 5.04 -9.22
CA ILE A 212 -29.35 5.83 -9.19
C ILE A 212 -29.15 6.51 -7.83
N LYS A 213 -30.20 7.05 -7.22
CA LYS A 213 -30.12 7.74 -5.92
C LYS A 213 -29.69 6.78 -4.81
N ALA A 214 -30.31 5.61 -4.74
CA ALA A 214 -29.96 4.61 -3.73
C ALA A 214 -28.58 3.99 -4.00
N TYR A 215 -28.22 3.79 -5.28
CA TYR A 215 -26.90 3.33 -5.69
C TYR A 215 -25.78 4.30 -5.27
N SER A 216 -25.94 5.60 -5.57
CA SER A 216 -25.02 6.63 -5.11
C SER A 216 -24.95 6.68 -3.59
N LYS A 217 -26.11 6.62 -2.90
CA LYS A 217 -26.14 6.54 -1.43
C LYS A 217 -25.39 5.31 -0.91
N ALA A 218 -25.47 4.14 -1.57
CA ALA A 218 -24.74 2.95 -1.16
C ALA A 218 -23.22 3.12 -1.29
N ILE A 219 -22.74 3.77 -2.36
CA ILE A 219 -21.33 4.08 -2.56
C ILE A 219 -20.84 5.07 -1.48
N PHE A 220 -21.52 6.20 -1.31
CA PHE A 220 -21.10 7.23 -0.35
C PHE A 220 -21.31 6.80 1.11
N SER A 221 -22.36 6.05 1.43
CA SER A 221 -22.61 5.60 2.81
C SER A 221 -21.56 4.62 3.30
N ARG A 222 -20.88 3.87 2.42
CA ARG A 222 -19.68 3.08 2.79
C ARG A 222 -18.64 3.95 3.50
N PHE A 223 -18.62 5.24 3.18
CA PHE A 223 -17.66 6.21 3.68
C PHE A 223 -18.05 6.83 5.02
N PHE A 224 -19.34 6.98 5.27
CA PHE A 224 -19.87 7.69 6.44
C PHE A 224 -20.48 6.76 7.49
N LYS A 225 -20.63 5.45 7.21
CA LYS A 225 -21.31 4.50 8.09
C LYS A 225 -20.54 4.15 9.36
N GLY A 226 -19.24 4.32 9.36
CA GLY A 226 -18.41 4.19 10.55
C GLY A 226 -17.41 5.32 10.55
N PHE A 227 -17.77 6.47 11.14
CA PHE A 227 -16.77 7.50 11.42
C PHE A 227 -15.81 6.96 12.49
N ASN A 228 -14.87 6.12 12.06
CA ASN A 228 -13.77 5.65 12.87
C ASN A 228 -12.79 6.82 12.98
N ALA A 229 -12.98 7.67 13.99
CA ALA A 229 -12.14 8.83 14.22
C ALA A 229 -10.64 8.46 14.22
N TYR A 230 -10.31 7.26 14.69
CA TYR A 230 -8.95 6.73 14.74
C TYR A 230 -8.41 6.34 13.36
N GLY A 231 -9.23 5.66 12.56
CA GLY A 231 -8.95 5.39 11.15
C GLY A 231 -8.76 6.69 10.36
N LEU A 232 -9.59 7.70 10.63
CA LEU A 232 -9.44 9.03 10.02
C LEU A 232 -8.10 9.69 10.40
N LEU A 233 -7.71 9.65 11.67
CA LEU A 233 -6.41 10.17 12.11
C LEU A 233 -5.25 9.46 11.42
N GLY A 234 -5.29 8.13 11.33
CA GLY A 234 -4.30 7.33 10.60
C GLY A 234 -4.23 7.71 9.12
N ALA A 235 -5.38 7.78 8.44
CA ALA A 235 -5.46 8.14 7.03
C ALA A 235 -4.98 9.57 6.76
N LEU A 236 -5.33 10.52 7.64
CA LEU A 236 -4.86 11.91 7.56
C LEU A 236 -3.35 12.01 7.76
N LEU A 237 -2.79 11.27 8.72
CA LEU A 237 -1.35 11.29 8.95
C LEU A 237 -0.60 10.71 7.74
N ILE A 238 -1.05 9.59 7.18
CA ILE A 238 -0.49 9.01 5.94
C ILE A 238 -0.54 10.05 4.80
N LEU A 239 -1.70 10.68 4.60
CA LEU A 239 -1.90 11.72 3.60
C LEU A 239 -0.91 12.87 3.80
N ILE A 240 -0.80 13.42 5.02
CA ILE A 240 0.08 14.55 5.32
C ILE A 240 1.54 14.17 5.09
N VAL A 241 1.98 13.00 5.57
CA VAL A 241 3.37 12.56 5.47
C VAL A 241 3.80 12.52 4.00
N TRP A 242 3.02 11.84 3.16
CA TRP A 242 3.30 11.70 1.73
C TRP A 242 3.08 12.98 0.94
N PHE A 243 2.07 13.78 1.27
CA PHE A 243 1.81 15.04 0.58
C PHE A 243 2.94 16.05 0.81
N VAL A 244 3.45 16.16 2.04
CA VAL A 244 4.60 17.02 2.35
C VAL A 244 5.88 16.47 1.73
N TYR A 245 6.07 15.15 1.67
CA TYR A 245 7.17 14.56 0.90
C TYR A 245 7.19 15.04 -0.56
N LEU A 246 6.02 15.04 -1.24
CA LEU A 246 5.90 15.54 -2.61
C LEU A 246 6.23 17.04 -2.74
N ILE A 247 5.87 17.86 -1.74
CA ILE A 247 6.27 19.28 -1.67
C ILE A 247 7.78 19.45 -1.50
N LEU A 248 8.41 18.59 -0.69
CA LEU A 248 9.84 18.66 -0.44
C LEU A 248 10.65 18.31 -1.69
N ILE A 249 10.18 17.35 -2.50
CA ILE A 249 10.78 17.03 -3.81
C ILE A 249 10.58 18.17 -4.81
N HIS A 250 9.37 18.74 -4.89
CA HIS A 250 9.04 19.79 -5.84
C HIS A 250 8.58 21.06 -5.14
N LYS A 251 9.52 21.86 -4.61
CA LYS A 251 9.21 23.07 -3.82
C LYS A 251 8.34 24.10 -4.54
N PHE A 252 8.31 24.09 -5.88
CA PHE A 252 7.45 24.99 -6.65
C PHE A 252 5.95 24.68 -6.47
N LEU A 253 5.59 23.51 -5.93
CA LEU A 253 4.23 23.20 -5.47
C LEU A 253 3.68 24.25 -4.52
N LYS A 254 4.54 24.86 -3.67
CA LYS A 254 4.11 25.93 -2.75
C LYS A 254 3.49 27.12 -3.49
N LYS A 255 4.00 27.43 -4.69
CA LYS A 255 3.45 28.49 -5.56
C LYS A 255 2.21 28.05 -6.34
N ARG A 256 1.95 26.74 -6.41
CA ARG A 256 0.82 26.13 -7.11
C ARG A 256 -0.12 25.37 -6.18
N TRP A 257 -0.17 25.77 -4.90
CA TRP A 257 -0.92 25.08 -3.85
C TRP A 257 -2.38 24.82 -4.22
N GLY A 258 -3.08 25.81 -4.79
CA GLY A 258 -4.48 25.64 -5.21
C GLY A 258 -4.67 24.54 -6.26
N SER A 259 -3.73 24.37 -7.19
CA SER A 259 -3.80 23.28 -8.17
C SER A 259 -3.52 21.92 -7.55
N ALA A 260 -2.63 21.87 -6.56
CA ALA A 260 -2.32 20.66 -5.81
C ALA A 260 -3.52 20.19 -4.98
N MET A 261 -4.15 21.11 -4.24
CA MET A 261 -5.37 20.83 -3.48
C MET A 261 -6.53 20.42 -4.38
N LEU A 262 -6.71 21.10 -5.52
CA LEU A 262 -7.74 20.72 -6.49
C LEU A 262 -7.54 19.29 -6.98
N ILE A 263 -6.32 18.93 -7.38
CA ILE A 263 -6.04 17.56 -7.85
C ILE A 263 -6.21 16.54 -6.75
N LEU A 264 -5.80 16.86 -5.51
CA LEU A 264 -5.99 15.99 -4.36
C LEU A 264 -7.49 15.69 -4.14
N LEU A 265 -8.32 16.74 -4.12
CA LEU A 265 -9.77 16.64 -3.95
C LEU A 265 -10.44 15.90 -5.11
N LEU A 266 -10.01 16.17 -6.36
CA LEU A 266 -10.49 15.42 -7.51
C LEU A 266 -10.10 13.94 -7.41
N GLY A 267 -8.88 13.61 -6.99
CA GLY A 267 -8.44 12.24 -6.73
C GLY A 267 -9.35 11.51 -5.73
N MET A 268 -9.74 12.20 -4.65
CA MET A 268 -10.72 11.70 -3.69
C MET A 268 -12.10 11.46 -4.34
N VAL A 269 -12.60 12.41 -5.13
CA VAL A 269 -13.90 12.27 -5.80
C VAL A 269 -13.90 11.13 -6.82
N PHE A 270 -12.85 11.00 -7.62
CA PHE A 270 -12.76 9.97 -8.66
C PHE A 270 -12.57 8.56 -8.10
N ALA A 271 -12.12 8.41 -6.85
CA ALA A 271 -12.11 7.11 -6.18
C ALA A 271 -13.50 6.47 -6.08
N PHE A 272 -14.56 7.26 -5.94
CA PHE A 272 -15.93 6.72 -5.97
C PHE A 272 -16.35 6.21 -7.36
N GLY A 273 -15.72 6.71 -8.42
CA GLY A 273 -16.00 6.32 -9.81
C GLY A 273 -15.59 4.89 -10.15
N THR A 274 -14.66 4.29 -9.39
CA THR A 274 -14.23 2.89 -9.63
C THR A 274 -15.38 1.92 -9.43
N SER A 275 -16.19 2.13 -8.38
CA SER A 275 -17.33 1.28 -8.06
C SER A 275 -18.30 1.15 -9.23
N LEU A 276 -18.55 2.25 -9.96
CA LEU A 276 -19.43 2.25 -11.12
C LEU A 276 -18.89 1.39 -12.26
N LEU A 277 -17.60 1.53 -12.61
CA LEU A 277 -17.00 0.77 -13.69
C LEU A 277 -16.81 -0.70 -13.34
N THR A 278 -16.44 -1.00 -12.10
CA THR A 278 -16.35 -2.38 -11.61
C THR A 278 -17.71 -3.06 -11.60
N ASP A 279 -18.76 -2.39 -11.09
CA ASP A 279 -20.12 -2.94 -11.09
C ASP A 279 -20.66 -3.12 -12.51
N PHE A 280 -20.33 -2.21 -13.45
CA PHE A 280 -20.66 -2.40 -14.86
C PHE A 280 -19.98 -3.66 -15.42
N ASN A 281 -18.68 -3.83 -15.20
CA ASN A 281 -17.95 -5.03 -15.64
C ASN A 281 -18.55 -6.31 -15.04
N THR A 282 -18.86 -6.32 -13.74
CA THR A 282 -19.41 -7.49 -13.06
C THR A 282 -20.85 -7.80 -13.49
N TYR A 283 -21.73 -6.80 -13.52
CA TYR A 283 -23.16 -7.01 -13.66
C TYR A 283 -23.67 -6.95 -15.11
N ILE A 284 -22.92 -6.34 -16.03
CA ILE A 284 -23.29 -6.26 -17.46
C ILE A 284 -22.40 -7.19 -18.30
N LEU A 285 -21.08 -7.11 -18.14
CA LEU A 285 -20.16 -7.94 -18.93
C LEU A 285 -19.95 -9.35 -18.35
N GLY A 286 -20.39 -9.60 -17.11
CA GLY A 286 -20.14 -10.87 -16.42
C GLY A 286 -18.67 -11.10 -16.08
N TYR A 287 -17.84 -10.05 -16.13
CA TYR A 287 -16.43 -10.14 -15.85
C TYR A 287 -16.22 -10.07 -14.34
N ARG A 288 -15.79 -11.19 -13.74
CA ARG A 288 -15.66 -11.38 -12.29
C ARG A 288 -14.51 -12.31 -11.95
N LEU A 289 -14.03 -12.20 -10.71
CA LEU A 289 -13.12 -13.18 -10.11
C LEU A 289 -13.81 -14.54 -10.03
N LYS A 290 -13.04 -15.60 -10.28
CA LYS A 290 -13.51 -17.00 -10.26
C LYS A 290 -12.63 -17.91 -9.40
N ASP A 291 -11.60 -17.34 -8.75
CA ASP A 291 -10.53 -18.07 -8.07
C ASP A 291 -9.68 -18.95 -9.02
N GLU A 292 -9.76 -18.68 -10.32
CA GLU A 292 -8.96 -19.33 -11.35
C GLU A 292 -7.74 -18.45 -11.66
N PHE A 293 -6.52 -19.03 -11.60
CA PHE A 293 -5.26 -18.29 -11.72
C PHE A 293 -5.22 -17.32 -12.92
N PHE A 294 -5.48 -17.80 -14.15
CA PHE A 294 -5.40 -16.97 -15.35
C PHE A 294 -6.54 -15.95 -15.45
N ASN A 295 -7.78 -16.35 -15.12
CA ASN A 295 -8.93 -15.45 -15.13
C ASN A 295 -8.69 -14.29 -14.16
N ASP A 296 -8.29 -14.61 -12.93
CA ASP A 296 -8.11 -13.63 -11.87
C ASP A 296 -6.90 -12.73 -12.13
N PHE A 297 -5.82 -13.26 -12.72
CA PHE A 297 -4.67 -12.44 -13.11
C PHE A 297 -5.07 -11.37 -14.14
N ILE A 298 -5.78 -11.76 -15.20
CA ILE A 298 -6.25 -10.80 -16.21
C ILE A 298 -7.31 -9.87 -15.61
N TYR A 299 -8.18 -10.36 -14.71
CA TYR A 299 -9.17 -9.55 -14.01
C TYR A 299 -8.52 -8.49 -13.12
N CYS A 300 -7.47 -8.83 -12.39
CA CYS A 300 -6.73 -7.87 -11.58
C CYS A 300 -6.09 -6.79 -12.46
N ILE A 301 -5.61 -7.13 -13.66
CA ILE A 301 -5.01 -6.16 -14.59
C ILE A 301 -6.07 -5.25 -15.24
N LEU A 302 -7.13 -5.82 -15.82
CA LEU A 302 -8.09 -5.07 -16.64
C LEU A 302 -9.35 -4.64 -15.88
N GLY A 303 -9.83 -5.48 -14.96
CA GLY A 303 -11.03 -5.26 -14.16
C GLY A 303 -10.80 -4.42 -12.90
N ILE A 304 -9.57 -4.40 -12.38
CA ILE A 304 -9.18 -3.59 -11.22
C ILE A 304 -8.15 -2.54 -11.64
N GLY A 305 -6.91 -2.95 -11.93
CA GLY A 305 -5.78 -2.06 -12.16
C GLY A 305 -6.02 -1.00 -13.24
N ALA A 306 -6.53 -1.38 -14.41
CA ALA A 306 -6.83 -0.44 -15.48
C ALA A 306 -7.92 0.58 -15.09
N ILE A 307 -9.03 0.12 -14.52
CA ILE A 307 -10.12 1.00 -14.06
C ILE A 307 -9.61 1.99 -13.02
N GLU A 308 -8.84 1.49 -12.07
CA GLU A 308 -8.30 2.30 -10.98
C GLU A 308 -7.28 3.34 -11.46
N GLU A 309 -6.32 2.95 -12.28
CA GLU A 309 -5.35 3.89 -12.84
C GLU A 309 -6.00 4.91 -13.78
N LEU A 310 -7.08 4.53 -14.47
CA LEU A 310 -7.88 5.46 -15.26
C LEU A 310 -8.53 6.52 -14.36
N MET A 311 -9.20 6.11 -13.28
CA MET A 311 -9.82 7.04 -12.34
C MET A 311 -8.79 7.96 -11.69
N LYS A 312 -7.60 7.44 -11.36
CA LYS A 312 -6.50 8.22 -10.76
C LYS A 312 -5.87 9.22 -11.73
N ILE A 313 -5.81 8.95 -13.03
CA ILE A 313 -5.14 9.86 -13.99
C ILE A 313 -6.06 10.97 -14.52
N ILE A 314 -7.40 10.80 -14.48
CA ILE A 314 -8.36 11.81 -14.97
C ILE A 314 -8.12 13.20 -14.36
N PRO A 315 -7.92 13.37 -13.04
CA PRO A 315 -7.63 14.68 -12.45
C PRO A 315 -6.41 15.39 -13.05
N LEU A 316 -5.35 14.63 -13.39
CA LEU A 316 -4.19 15.19 -14.09
C LEU A 316 -4.58 15.70 -15.47
N PHE A 317 -5.35 14.93 -16.25
CA PHE A 317 -5.81 15.36 -17.56
C PHE A 317 -6.71 16.58 -17.51
N LEU A 318 -7.63 16.65 -16.55
CA LEU A 318 -8.47 17.84 -16.34
C LEU A 318 -7.60 19.08 -16.11
N VAL A 319 -6.60 19.00 -15.24
CA VAL A 319 -5.69 20.13 -15.02
C VAL A 319 -4.83 20.41 -16.26
N MET A 320 -4.38 19.41 -17.01
CA MET A 320 -3.66 19.62 -18.27
C MET A 320 -4.50 20.35 -19.33
N LEU A 321 -5.81 20.09 -19.37
CA LEU A 321 -6.74 20.72 -20.31
C LEU A 321 -7.07 22.16 -19.90
N PHE A 322 -7.33 22.40 -18.62
CA PHE A 322 -7.81 23.70 -18.13
C PHE A 322 -6.72 24.62 -17.58
N SER A 323 -5.46 24.16 -17.48
CA SER A 323 -4.37 24.94 -16.90
C SER A 323 -3.05 24.78 -17.66
N LYS A 324 -2.43 25.92 -18.02
CA LYS A 324 -1.08 26.00 -18.62
C LYS A 324 0.05 25.96 -17.58
N LYS A 325 -0.25 25.52 -16.35
CA LYS A 325 0.73 25.51 -15.24
C LYS A 325 1.72 24.34 -15.34
N MET A 326 1.40 23.27 -16.07
CA MET A 326 2.26 22.08 -16.25
C MET A 326 3.36 22.36 -17.28
N LYS A 327 4.57 22.68 -16.83
CA LYS A 327 5.66 23.12 -17.72
C LYS A 327 6.87 22.21 -17.70
N GLU A 328 7.07 21.45 -16.64
CA GLU A 328 8.27 20.62 -16.43
C GLU A 328 7.92 19.13 -16.30
N PRO A 329 8.84 18.23 -16.65
CA PRO A 329 8.62 16.78 -16.51
C PRO A 329 8.19 16.36 -15.10
N ILE A 330 8.77 16.96 -14.05
CA ILE A 330 8.44 16.64 -12.67
C ILE A 330 7.03 17.04 -12.28
N ASP A 331 6.46 18.07 -12.92
CA ASP A 331 5.09 18.51 -12.65
C ASP A 331 4.12 17.32 -12.87
N TYR A 332 4.26 16.61 -13.99
CA TYR A 332 3.37 15.52 -14.38
C TYR A 332 3.36 14.39 -13.34
N VAL A 333 4.55 13.92 -12.96
CA VAL A 333 4.72 12.82 -12.00
C VAL A 333 4.20 13.21 -10.62
N VAL A 334 4.51 14.41 -10.13
CA VAL A 334 4.09 14.83 -8.79
C VAL A 334 2.59 15.11 -8.74
N PHE A 335 2.01 15.77 -9.74
CA PHE A 335 0.56 15.98 -9.76
C PHE A 335 -0.22 14.66 -9.92
N ALA A 336 0.29 13.70 -10.68
CA ALA A 336 -0.30 12.36 -10.73
C ALA A 336 -0.22 11.64 -9.38
N SER A 337 0.92 11.77 -8.68
CA SER A 337 1.09 11.23 -7.32
C SER A 337 0.10 11.86 -6.34
N ILE A 338 -0.17 13.16 -6.44
CA ILE A 338 -1.17 13.85 -5.59
C ILE A 338 -2.58 13.35 -5.87
N SER A 339 -2.92 13.11 -7.14
CA SER A 339 -4.21 12.52 -7.52
C SER A 339 -4.37 11.12 -6.91
N ALA A 340 -3.35 10.28 -7.08
CA ALA A 340 -3.31 8.93 -6.52
C ALA A 340 -3.33 8.94 -4.98
N LEU A 341 -2.71 9.92 -4.34
CA LEU A 341 -2.72 10.09 -2.88
C LEU A 341 -4.12 10.47 -2.37
N GLY A 342 -4.86 11.30 -3.10
CA GLY A 342 -6.27 11.60 -2.81
C GLY A 342 -7.15 10.36 -2.95
N PHE A 343 -6.91 9.55 -3.99
CA PHE A 343 -7.59 8.27 -4.16
C PHE A 343 -7.27 7.30 -3.01
N ALA A 344 -5.98 7.14 -2.68
CA ALA A 344 -5.51 6.25 -1.62
C ALA A 344 -6.04 6.67 -0.24
N PHE A 345 -6.23 7.96 0.00
CA PHE A 345 -6.89 8.45 1.22
C PHE A 345 -8.32 7.91 1.35
N ILE A 346 -9.09 7.92 0.25
CA ILE A 346 -10.45 7.38 0.24
C ILE A 346 -10.43 5.88 0.54
N GLU A 347 -9.58 5.13 -0.13
CA GLU A 347 -9.44 3.71 0.18
C GLU A 347 -8.97 3.44 1.60
N ASN A 348 -7.97 4.18 2.11
CA ASN A 348 -7.47 4.01 3.48
C ASN A 348 -8.61 4.11 4.50
N LEU A 349 -9.52 5.07 4.31
CA LEU A 349 -10.69 5.22 5.18
C LEU A 349 -11.61 3.99 5.14
N ILE A 350 -11.83 3.42 3.95
CA ILE A 350 -12.62 2.19 3.79
C ILE A 350 -11.91 0.99 4.45
N TYR A 351 -10.61 0.82 4.22
CA TYR A 351 -9.84 -0.29 4.77
C TYR A 351 -9.70 -0.22 6.29
N PHE A 352 -9.63 0.97 6.88
CA PHE A 352 -9.54 1.12 8.35
C PHE A 352 -10.89 0.92 9.06
N ASP A 353 -11.99 1.09 8.34
CA ASP A 353 -13.32 0.72 8.82
C ASP A 353 -13.51 -0.82 8.77
N GLU A 354 -13.09 -1.46 7.68
CA GLU A 354 -13.29 -2.90 7.45
C GLU A 354 -12.24 -3.81 8.13
N GLY A 355 -10.95 -3.42 8.08
CA GLY A 355 -9.81 -4.21 8.54
C GLY A 355 -9.21 -3.75 9.87
N GLY A 356 -9.74 -2.69 10.48
CA GLY A 356 -9.29 -2.15 11.76
C GLY A 356 -7.93 -1.45 11.72
N LEU A 357 -7.45 -1.05 12.91
CA LEU A 357 -6.23 -0.22 13.06
C LEU A 357 -4.95 -0.91 12.58
N LYS A 358 -4.90 -2.26 12.62
CA LYS A 358 -3.72 -3.09 12.29
C LYS A 358 -3.26 -3.01 10.82
N THR A 359 -4.05 -2.37 9.96
CA THR A 359 -3.73 -2.22 8.54
C THR A 359 -3.08 -0.87 8.20
N ILE A 360 -2.98 0.04 9.17
CA ILE A 360 -2.45 1.40 8.99
C ILE A 360 -1.01 1.35 8.50
N GLN A 361 -0.14 0.60 9.18
CA GLN A 361 1.25 0.41 8.78
C GLN A 361 1.39 -0.10 7.35
N GLY A 362 0.70 -1.20 7.00
CA GLY A 362 0.81 -1.83 5.68
C GLY A 362 0.34 -0.90 4.55
N ARG A 363 -0.76 -0.17 4.79
CA ARG A 363 -1.26 0.83 3.84
C ARG A 363 -0.31 2.03 3.69
N SER A 364 0.36 2.45 4.77
CA SER A 364 1.29 3.60 4.76
C SER A 364 2.59 3.33 3.99
N LEU A 365 3.17 2.14 4.14
CA LEU A 365 4.45 1.78 3.55
C LEU A 365 4.34 1.07 2.19
N SER A 366 3.23 0.37 1.94
CA SER A 366 3.05 -0.43 0.73
C SER A 366 2.01 0.18 -0.20
N SER A 367 0.72 0.05 0.10
CA SER A 367 -0.35 0.40 -0.83
C SER A 367 -0.33 1.88 -1.26
N THR A 368 -0.19 2.82 -0.32
CA THR A 368 -0.17 4.26 -0.66
C THR A 368 1.01 4.62 -1.58
N VAL A 369 2.17 4.00 -1.35
CA VAL A 369 3.36 4.17 -2.20
C VAL A 369 3.13 3.58 -3.59
N THR A 370 2.57 2.37 -3.66
CA THR A 370 2.22 1.70 -4.91
C THR A 370 1.24 2.52 -5.74
N HIS A 371 0.19 3.11 -5.15
CA HIS A 371 -0.73 3.98 -5.88
C HIS A 371 -0.02 5.19 -6.49
N MET A 372 0.82 5.89 -5.72
CA MET A 372 1.59 7.03 -6.25
C MET A 372 2.53 6.60 -7.37
N PHE A 373 3.19 5.44 -7.23
CA PHE A 373 4.09 4.90 -8.24
C PHE A 373 3.35 4.53 -9.54
N ASN A 374 2.24 3.78 -9.48
CA ASN A 374 1.51 3.33 -10.66
C ASN A 374 0.99 4.53 -11.47
N SER A 375 0.37 5.51 -10.80
CA SER A 375 -0.09 6.72 -11.49
C SER A 375 1.06 7.59 -11.98
N SER A 376 2.22 7.57 -11.29
CA SER A 376 3.45 8.19 -11.78
C SER A 376 3.96 7.57 -13.07
N LEU A 377 3.81 6.27 -13.30
CA LEU A 377 4.20 5.63 -14.56
C LEU A 377 3.42 6.22 -15.73
N VAL A 378 2.10 6.35 -15.61
CA VAL A 378 1.25 6.93 -16.67
C VAL A 378 1.70 8.36 -16.99
N ALA A 379 1.90 9.17 -15.96
CA ALA A 379 2.37 10.54 -16.10
C ALA A 379 3.81 10.63 -16.65
N TYR A 380 4.66 9.67 -16.32
CA TYR A 380 6.00 9.56 -16.86
C TYR A 380 5.99 9.25 -18.36
N GLY A 381 5.06 8.42 -18.84
CA GLY A 381 4.82 8.23 -20.27
C GLY A 381 4.52 9.54 -21.00
N ILE A 382 3.67 10.39 -20.42
CA ILE A 382 3.39 11.74 -20.93
C ILE A 382 4.67 12.58 -20.96
N ALA A 383 5.44 12.58 -19.86
CA ALA A 383 6.69 13.34 -19.77
C ALA A 383 7.74 12.89 -20.79
N ILE A 384 7.92 11.58 -21.00
CA ILE A 384 8.83 11.04 -22.01
C ILE A 384 8.42 11.47 -23.41
N GLY A 385 7.13 11.33 -23.75
CA GLY A 385 6.62 11.71 -25.06
C GLY A 385 6.77 13.20 -25.35
N LYS A 386 6.50 14.05 -24.36
CA LYS A 386 6.60 15.52 -24.50
C LYS A 386 8.04 16.04 -24.50
N PHE A 387 8.88 15.57 -23.57
CA PHE A 387 10.17 16.21 -23.28
C PHE A 387 11.37 15.43 -23.82
N ALA A 388 11.39 14.10 -23.65
CA ALA A 388 12.53 13.28 -24.05
C ALA A 388 12.52 12.97 -25.56
N LYS A 389 11.40 12.46 -26.05
CA LYS A 389 11.22 12.03 -27.44
C LYS A 389 10.64 13.13 -28.33
N LYS A 390 9.96 14.11 -27.72
CA LYS A 390 9.29 15.23 -28.40
C LYS A 390 8.38 14.75 -29.55
N ARG A 391 7.73 13.60 -29.36
CA ARG A 391 6.88 12.94 -30.36
C ARG A 391 5.77 12.16 -29.67
N ASN A 392 4.55 12.28 -30.22
CA ASN A 392 3.35 11.50 -29.90
C ASN A 392 3.22 11.10 -28.41
N TRP A 393 3.00 12.10 -27.55
CA TRP A 393 2.86 11.86 -26.11
C TRP A 393 1.67 10.97 -25.75
N GLY A 394 0.62 10.93 -26.59
CA GLY A 394 -0.55 10.06 -26.39
C GLY A 394 -0.20 8.57 -26.47
N TRP A 395 0.65 8.18 -27.44
CA TRP A 395 1.12 6.79 -27.54
C TRP A 395 1.92 6.35 -26.31
N TYR A 396 2.85 7.20 -25.85
CA TYR A 396 3.62 6.89 -24.63
C TYR A 396 2.73 6.87 -23.39
N CYS A 397 1.71 7.75 -23.31
CA CYS A 397 0.73 7.70 -22.25
C CYS A 397 -0.03 6.36 -22.23
N LEU A 398 -0.50 5.88 -23.38
CA LEU A 398 -1.22 4.61 -23.49
C LEU A 398 -0.33 3.41 -23.12
N LEU A 399 0.91 3.38 -23.61
CA LEU A 399 1.88 2.33 -23.30
C LEU A 399 2.15 2.25 -21.79
N PHE A 400 2.40 3.40 -21.15
CA PHE A 400 2.67 3.45 -19.72
C PHE A 400 1.41 3.27 -18.86
N TYR A 401 0.23 3.60 -19.38
CA TYR A 401 -1.04 3.24 -18.76
C TYR A 401 -1.25 1.72 -18.73
N ALA A 402 -1.00 1.03 -19.85
CA ALA A 402 -1.03 -0.43 -19.88
C ALA A 402 0.00 -1.02 -18.89
N LEU A 403 1.21 -0.46 -18.84
CA LEU A 403 2.22 -0.87 -17.87
C LEU A 403 1.77 -0.65 -16.42
N ALA A 404 1.22 0.51 -16.09
CA ALA A 404 0.70 0.82 -14.75
C ALA A 404 -0.44 -0.13 -14.36
N SER A 405 -1.33 -0.46 -15.31
CA SER A 405 -2.42 -1.43 -15.11
C SER A 405 -1.88 -2.83 -14.79
N VAL A 406 -0.82 -3.26 -15.49
CA VAL A 406 -0.14 -4.54 -15.22
C VAL A 406 0.53 -4.55 -13.85
N PHE A 407 1.23 -3.47 -13.50
CA PHE A 407 1.90 -3.35 -12.19
C PHE A 407 0.88 -3.36 -11.06
N HIS A 408 -0.21 -2.59 -11.17
CA HIS A 408 -1.30 -2.60 -10.21
C HIS A 408 -1.93 -3.99 -10.10
N GLY A 409 -2.37 -4.57 -11.23
CA GLY A 409 -3.01 -5.88 -11.23
C GLY A 409 -2.11 -6.99 -10.73
N PHE A 410 -0.79 -6.90 -10.93
CA PHE A 410 0.17 -7.85 -10.37
C PHE A 410 0.17 -7.79 -8.83
N TYR A 411 0.17 -6.59 -8.24
CA TYR A 411 0.09 -6.42 -6.79
C TYR A 411 -1.20 -7.03 -6.22
N ASP A 412 -2.34 -6.70 -6.82
CA ASP A 412 -3.64 -7.19 -6.36
C ASP A 412 -3.81 -8.69 -6.52
N PHE A 413 -3.34 -9.24 -7.65
CA PHE A 413 -3.47 -10.66 -7.94
C PHE A 413 -2.84 -11.54 -6.86
N TRP A 414 -1.61 -11.21 -6.44
CA TRP A 414 -0.90 -11.95 -5.39
C TRP A 414 -1.51 -11.78 -4.00
N LEU A 415 -2.33 -10.76 -3.79
CA LEU A 415 -3.09 -10.58 -2.54
C LEU A 415 -4.45 -11.28 -2.59
N ILE A 416 -5.12 -11.28 -3.74
CA ILE A 416 -6.51 -11.70 -3.88
C ILE A 416 -6.63 -13.21 -4.14
N ASN A 417 -5.94 -13.77 -5.12
CA ASN A 417 -6.15 -15.16 -5.54
C ASN A 417 -5.64 -16.16 -4.48
N SER A 418 -6.40 -17.22 -4.22
CA SER A 418 -6.11 -18.17 -3.13
C SER A 418 -4.77 -18.88 -3.30
N LEU A 419 -4.48 -19.40 -4.50
CA LEU A 419 -3.21 -20.06 -4.83
C LEU A 419 -2.06 -19.06 -4.77
N ALA A 420 -2.25 -17.89 -5.38
CA ALA A 420 -1.23 -16.85 -5.47
C ALA A 420 -0.80 -16.37 -4.07
N ARG A 421 -1.74 -16.17 -3.15
CA ARG A 421 -1.49 -15.68 -1.78
C ARG A 421 -0.46 -16.51 -1.01
N THR A 422 -0.32 -17.80 -1.33
CA THR A 422 0.73 -18.69 -0.77
C THR A 422 2.15 -18.19 -1.07
N PHE A 423 2.34 -17.47 -2.17
CA PHE A 423 3.62 -16.90 -2.59
C PHE A 423 3.67 -15.37 -2.39
N SER A 424 3.01 -14.85 -1.36
CA SER A 424 2.94 -13.41 -1.05
C SER A 424 4.30 -12.70 -0.91
N PHE A 425 5.40 -13.43 -0.68
CA PHE A 425 6.76 -12.86 -0.73
C PHE A 425 7.10 -12.25 -2.11
N ILE A 426 6.45 -12.70 -3.19
CA ILE A 426 6.58 -12.13 -4.54
C ILE A 426 6.08 -10.69 -4.54
N THR A 427 4.97 -10.39 -3.87
CA THR A 427 4.45 -9.02 -3.71
C THR A 427 5.47 -8.13 -3.01
N PHE A 428 6.18 -8.66 -2.01
CA PHE A 428 7.23 -7.92 -1.31
C PHE A 428 8.43 -7.61 -2.23
N ILE A 429 8.93 -8.59 -2.99
CA ILE A 429 10.04 -8.36 -3.95
C ILE A 429 9.61 -7.35 -5.03
N TRP A 430 8.39 -7.51 -5.55
CA TRP A 430 7.82 -6.60 -6.52
C TRP A 430 7.71 -5.18 -5.98
N LEU A 431 7.31 -5.02 -4.71
CA LEU A 431 7.22 -3.73 -4.04
C LEU A 431 8.58 -3.04 -4.01
N LEU A 432 9.65 -3.74 -3.63
CA LEU A 432 11.01 -3.18 -3.63
C LEU A 432 11.45 -2.76 -5.04
N ALA A 433 11.20 -3.59 -6.05
CA ALA A 433 11.52 -3.27 -7.44
C ALA A 433 10.74 -2.05 -7.95
N SER A 434 9.44 -1.95 -7.62
CA SER A 434 8.58 -0.84 -7.99
C SER A 434 9.08 0.49 -7.38
N MET A 435 9.55 0.46 -6.12
CA MET A 435 10.10 1.64 -5.44
C MET A 435 11.42 2.12 -6.08
N VAL A 436 12.33 1.19 -6.44
CA VAL A 436 13.56 1.54 -7.16
C VAL A 436 13.25 2.16 -8.53
N LEU A 437 12.24 1.60 -9.21
CA LEU A 437 11.78 2.14 -10.49
C LEU A 437 11.13 3.52 -10.32
N TRP A 438 10.36 3.73 -9.25
CA TRP A 438 9.75 5.03 -8.95
C TRP A 438 10.80 6.11 -8.70
N VAL A 439 11.83 5.81 -7.91
CA VAL A 439 12.97 6.71 -7.70
C VAL A 439 13.63 7.07 -9.03
N SER A 440 13.80 6.09 -9.93
CA SER A 440 14.37 6.33 -11.26
C SER A 440 13.48 7.25 -12.12
N VAL A 441 12.16 7.07 -12.07
CA VAL A 441 11.16 7.92 -12.73
C VAL A 441 11.24 9.36 -12.21
N ILE A 442 11.21 9.55 -10.89
CA ILE A 442 11.32 10.87 -10.26
C ILE A 442 12.65 11.52 -10.62
N ASN A 443 13.76 10.79 -10.50
CA ASN A 443 15.11 11.30 -10.79
C ASN A 443 15.23 11.77 -12.24
N ASN A 444 14.73 10.99 -13.19
CA ASN A 444 14.70 11.38 -14.61
C ASN A 444 13.88 12.65 -14.86
N CYS A 445 12.74 12.79 -14.19
CA CYS A 445 11.94 13.99 -14.29
C CYS A 445 12.65 15.21 -13.65
N LEU A 446 13.31 15.04 -12.50
CA LEU A 446 14.10 16.09 -11.86
C LEU A 446 15.27 16.54 -12.75
N ASN A 447 16.01 15.59 -13.35
CA ASN A 447 17.12 15.84 -14.28
C ASN A 447 16.75 16.76 -15.44
N ASN A 448 15.49 16.70 -15.89
CA ASN A 448 15.01 17.39 -17.09
C ASN A 448 14.06 18.55 -16.76
N SER A 449 14.04 19.01 -15.51
CA SER A 449 13.25 20.17 -15.06
C SER A 449 14.16 21.40 -14.97
N TYR A 450 13.95 22.39 -15.84
CA TYR A 450 14.92 23.46 -16.12
C TYR A 450 14.97 24.60 -15.09
N ASN A 451 13.95 24.75 -14.26
CA ASN A 451 13.90 25.82 -13.27
C ASN A 451 14.91 25.56 -12.15
N ARG A 452 15.99 26.36 -12.12
CA ARG A 452 17.05 26.30 -11.10
C ARG A 452 16.52 26.37 -9.66
N SER A 453 15.39 27.04 -9.41
CA SER A 453 14.80 27.06 -8.06
C SER A 453 14.30 25.68 -7.56
N ILE A 454 14.12 24.70 -8.46
CA ILE A 454 13.66 23.34 -8.14
C ILE A 454 14.86 22.42 -7.87
N ILE A 455 15.87 22.41 -8.75
CA ILE A 455 17.04 21.53 -8.65
C ILE A 455 17.92 21.85 -7.42
N TRP A 456 18.16 23.14 -7.12
CA TRP A 456 19.23 23.54 -6.20
C TRP A 456 18.83 23.61 -4.73
N THR A 457 17.64 23.11 -4.39
CA THR A 457 17.07 23.19 -3.03
C THR A 457 16.83 21.82 -2.36
N TYR A 458 17.18 20.74 -3.06
CA TYR A 458 17.13 19.37 -2.58
C TYR A 458 18.22 19.12 -1.52
N ASN A 459 17.82 18.54 -0.39
CA ASN A 459 18.72 18.11 0.68
C ASN A 459 18.34 16.66 1.04
N PRO A 460 19.19 15.67 0.68
CA PRO A 460 18.93 14.26 0.94
C PRO A 460 18.71 13.95 2.42
N GLU A 461 19.50 14.54 3.32
CA GLU A 461 19.43 14.27 4.77
C GLU A 461 18.14 14.78 5.38
N LYS A 462 17.73 15.99 4.99
CA LYS A 462 16.47 16.58 5.45
C LYS A 462 15.28 15.76 4.97
N LEU A 463 15.33 15.26 3.74
CA LEU A 463 14.28 14.42 3.17
C LEU A 463 14.25 13.03 3.81
N ASN A 464 15.41 12.42 4.06
CA ASN A 464 15.55 11.15 4.77
C ASN A 464 15.01 11.27 6.20
N SER A 465 15.46 12.28 6.95
CA SER A 465 15.01 12.54 8.32
C SER A 465 13.51 12.77 8.37
N TYR A 466 12.97 13.57 7.44
CA TYR A 466 11.54 13.81 7.34
C TYR A 466 10.74 12.52 7.13
N LEU A 467 11.15 11.68 6.16
CA LEU A 467 10.49 10.39 5.92
C LEU A 467 10.63 9.46 7.13
N LEU A 468 11.82 9.39 7.75
CA LEU A 468 12.08 8.54 8.90
C LEU A 468 11.18 8.91 10.07
N PHE A 469 11.12 10.19 10.43
CA PHE A 469 10.25 10.67 11.51
C PHE A 469 8.77 10.60 11.14
N GLY A 470 8.39 10.95 9.91
CA GLY A 470 7.01 10.93 9.45
C GLY A 470 6.42 9.52 9.42
N LEU A 471 7.14 8.56 8.84
CA LEU A 471 6.71 7.16 8.80
C LEU A 471 6.77 6.53 10.19
N SER A 472 7.78 6.83 11.02
CA SER A 472 7.80 6.36 12.42
C SER A 472 6.65 6.95 13.24
N ALA A 473 6.23 8.19 12.97
CA ALA A 473 5.08 8.80 13.66
C ALA A 473 3.77 8.05 13.37
N ILE A 474 3.63 7.44 12.18
CA ILE A 474 2.49 6.58 11.85
C ILE A 474 2.48 5.33 12.74
N PHE A 475 3.64 4.67 12.92
CA PHE A 475 3.78 3.51 13.80
C PHE A 475 3.45 3.87 15.25
N LEU A 476 3.94 5.02 15.72
CA LEU A 476 3.69 5.48 17.09
C LEU A 476 2.23 5.88 17.28
N LEU A 477 1.59 6.49 16.29
CA LEU A 477 0.15 6.79 16.33
C LEU A 477 -0.66 5.50 16.42
N GLU A 478 -0.36 4.51 15.57
CA GLU A 478 -1.02 3.20 15.61
C GLU A 478 -0.84 2.54 16.99
N TYR A 479 0.38 2.50 17.53
CA TYR A 479 0.65 1.97 18.86
C TYR A 479 -0.18 2.65 19.96
N VAL A 480 -0.25 3.99 19.96
CA VAL A 480 -1.05 4.74 20.94
C VAL A 480 -2.54 4.51 20.75
N LEU A 481 -3.03 4.45 19.51
CA LEU A 481 -4.44 4.19 19.22
C LEU A 481 -4.84 2.76 19.64
N VAL A 482 -3.98 1.77 19.43
CA VAL A 482 -4.19 0.39 19.89
C VAL A 482 -4.15 0.33 21.41
N ALA A 483 -3.20 0.99 22.06
CA ALA A 483 -3.13 1.02 23.52
C ALA A 483 -4.35 1.68 24.17
N TRP A 484 -4.80 2.79 23.59
CA TRP A 484 -5.95 3.50 24.10
C TRP A 484 -7.27 2.77 23.85
N ARG A 485 -7.40 2.11 22.69
CA ARG A 485 -8.60 1.36 22.34
C ARG A 485 -8.72 0.04 23.10
N PHE A 486 -7.58 -0.56 23.44
CA PHE A 486 -7.50 -1.87 24.07
C PHE A 486 -6.75 -1.76 25.40
N ASN A 487 -5.45 -2.09 25.41
CA ASN A 487 -4.58 -1.96 26.58
C ASN A 487 -3.10 -2.00 26.13
N ALA A 488 -2.19 -1.80 27.09
CA ALA A 488 -0.76 -1.79 26.83
C ALA A 488 -0.23 -3.14 26.29
N ASP A 489 -0.75 -4.28 26.75
CA ASP A 489 -0.27 -5.61 26.34
C ASP A 489 -0.57 -5.90 24.86
N VAL A 490 -1.80 -5.63 24.43
CA VAL A 490 -2.20 -5.76 23.01
C VAL A 490 -1.36 -4.82 22.14
N ALA A 491 -1.18 -3.58 22.59
CA ALA A 491 -0.36 -2.60 21.85
C ALA A 491 1.10 -3.03 21.72
N ASN A 492 1.69 -3.59 22.78
CA ASN A 492 3.06 -4.09 22.76
C ASN A 492 3.20 -5.28 21.79
N SER A 493 2.23 -6.19 21.77
CA SER A 493 2.20 -7.33 20.85
C SER A 493 2.11 -6.87 19.38
N GLU A 494 1.21 -5.93 19.08
CA GLU A 494 1.06 -5.40 17.71
C GLU A 494 2.30 -4.60 17.29
N LEU A 495 2.87 -3.76 18.16
CA LEU A 495 4.11 -3.04 17.86
C LEU A 495 5.28 -3.98 17.50
N GLN A 496 5.41 -5.12 18.19
CA GLN A 496 6.44 -6.11 17.86
C GLN A 496 6.22 -6.71 16.46
N LYS A 497 4.97 -7.02 16.09
CA LYS A 497 4.62 -7.51 14.74
C LYS A 497 4.89 -6.46 13.67
N ASP A 498 4.56 -5.20 13.94
CA ASP A 498 4.76 -4.08 13.03
C ASP A 498 6.24 -3.79 12.80
N LEU A 499 7.05 -3.84 13.86
CA LEU A 499 8.50 -3.70 13.74
C LEU A 499 9.11 -4.87 12.97
N ALA A 500 8.68 -6.11 13.23
CA ALA A 500 9.19 -7.28 12.52
C ALA A 500 8.87 -7.25 11.01
N SER A 501 7.65 -6.85 10.65
CA SER A 501 7.17 -6.85 9.26
C SER A 501 7.50 -5.56 8.50
N GLY A 502 7.59 -4.42 9.19
CA GLY A 502 7.65 -3.09 8.61
C GLY A 502 8.97 -2.37 8.67
N PHE A 503 9.84 -2.73 9.62
CA PHE A 503 11.07 -1.97 9.88
C PHE A 503 11.99 -1.95 8.67
N PHE A 504 12.19 -3.09 8.02
CA PHE A 504 12.99 -3.15 6.79
C PHE A 504 12.44 -2.22 5.71
N LEU A 505 11.12 -2.26 5.47
CA LEU A 505 10.49 -1.47 4.43
C LEU A 505 10.58 0.04 4.73
N LEU A 506 10.44 0.42 6.00
CA LEU A 506 10.64 1.80 6.46
C LEU A 506 12.07 2.28 6.17
N ILE A 507 13.09 1.51 6.56
CA ILE A 507 14.49 1.87 6.30
C ILE A 507 14.79 1.90 4.80
N PHE A 508 14.28 0.93 4.05
CA PHE A 508 14.44 0.85 2.61
C PHE A 508 13.83 2.07 1.90
N LEU A 509 12.57 2.41 2.22
CA LEU A 509 11.86 3.55 1.67
C LEU A 509 12.57 4.86 1.98
N THR A 510 12.88 5.10 3.25
CA THR A 510 13.56 6.33 3.67
C THR A 510 14.92 6.47 2.98
N ALA A 511 15.68 5.38 2.81
CA ALA A 511 16.97 5.40 2.14
C ALA A 511 16.87 5.62 0.62
N LYS A 512 15.90 5.02 -0.07
CA LYS A 512 15.76 5.12 -1.54
C LYS A 512 15.05 6.40 -1.97
N LEU A 513 13.94 6.76 -1.32
CA LEU A 513 13.13 7.94 -1.66
C LEU A 513 13.74 9.27 -1.25
N SER A 514 14.86 9.24 -0.51
CA SER A 514 15.61 10.44 -0.14
C SER A 514 16.86 10.67 -0.97
N LYS A 515 17.21 9.77 -1.92
CA LYS A 515 18.46 9.80 -2.68
C LYS A 515 18.22 9.91 -4.20
N PHE A 516 18.17 11.14 -4.69
CA PHE A 516 18.13 11.49 -6.11
C PHE A 516 19.52 11.95 -6.60
N ASP A 517 20.01 11.35 -7.70
CA ASP A 517 21.24 11.74 -8.39
C ASP A 517 20.90 12.67 -9.55
N VAL A 518 20.88 13.98 -9.27
CA VAL A 518 20.42 14.98 -10.24
C VAL A 518 21.53 15.30 -11.25
N ILE A 519 21.35 14.84 -12.48
CA ILE A 519 22.21 15.09 -13.64
C ILE A 519 21.42 15.87 -14.68
N PRO A 520 21.67 17.19 -14.85
CA PRO A 520 20.91 18.02 -15.77
C PRO A 520 20.87 17.45 -17.21
N ASN A 521 19.68 17.46 -17.82
CA ASN A 521 19.37 17.00 -19.18
C ASN A 521 19.61 15.50 -19.45
N TYR A 522 19.71 14.68 -18.39
CA TYR A 522 19.95 13.25 -18.52
C TYR A 522 18.67 12.44 -18.30
N TRP A 523 18.31 11.62 -19.30
CA TRP A 523 17.29 10.58 -19.17
C TRP A 523 17.99 9.23 -19.00
N ALA A 524 18.11 8.77 -17.77
CA ALA A 524 18.65 7.46 -17.46
C ALA A 524 17.73 6.35 -18.03
N PRO A 525 18.29 5.26 -18.56
CA PRO A 525 17.50 4.08 -18.88
C PRO A 525 16.82 3.55 -17.60
N LEU A 526 15.55 3.17 -17.71
CA LEU A 526 14.85 2.50 -16.61
C LEU A 526 15.44 1.10 -16.43
N LYS A 527 16.22 0.91 -15.37
CA LYS A 527 16.67 -0.42 -14.96
C LYS A 527 15.58 -1.05 -14.11
N PHE A 528 14.90 -2.05 -14.66
CA PHE A 528 13.85 -2.77 -13.94
C PHE A 528 14.45 -3.70 -12.87
N TRP A 529 15.64 -4.25 -13.11
CA TRP A 529 16.32 -5.21 -12.24
C TRP A 529 17.81 -4.87 -12.13
N ASP A 530 18.22 -4.32 -10.99
CA ASP A 530 19.62 -4.09 -10.65
C ASP A 530 19.86 -4.66 -9.25
N TRP A 531 20.30 -5.92 -9.19
CA TRP A 531 20.48 -6.67 -7.94
C TRP A 531 21.43 -5.99 -6.96
N ASN A 532 22.45 -5.29 -7.47
CA ASN A 532 23.37 -4.49 -6.66
C ASN A 532 22.66 -3.28 -6.04
N THR A 533 21.70 -2.70 -6.76
CA THR A 533 20.89 -1.58 -6.26
C THR A 533 19.78 -2.03 -5.30
N LEU A 534 19.18 -3.21 -5.52
CA LEU A 534 18.14 -3.80 -4.68
C LEU A 534 18.68 -4.30 -3.34
N PHE A 535 19.80 -5.03 -3.35
CA PHE A 535 20.40 -5.64 -2.16
C PHE A 535 21.61 -4.89 -1.61
N SER A 536 21.93 -3.70 -2.14
CA SER A 536 22.81 -2.80 -1.40
C SER A 536 22.12 -2.44 -0.09
N ILE A 537 22.57 -3.09 0.98
CA ILE A 537 22.23 -2.71 2.35
C ILE A 537 22.45 -1.20 2.41
N PRO A 538 21.44 -0.39 2.78
CA PRO A 538 21.68 1.02 3.01
C PRO A 538 22.74 1.10 4.10
N ARG A 539 23.99 1.37 3.71
CA ARG A 539 25.07 1.58 4.66
C ARG A 539 24.59 2.66 5.61
N VAL A 540 24.68 2.38 6.91
CA VAL A 540 24.33 3.31 8.00
C VAL A 540 25.05 4.65 7.78
N GLU A 541 26.24 4.62 7.19
CA GLU A 541 26.91 5.78 6.60
C GLU A 541 26.69 5.79 5.08
N ALA A 542 25.68 6.52 4.64
CA ALA A 542 25.52 6.86 3.24
C ALA A 542 26.71 7.72 2.78
N GLN A 543 27.49 7.27 1.79
CA GLN A 543 28.44 8.15 1.12
C GLN A 543 27.68 9.34 0.53
N LYS A 544 28.01 10.55 0.99
CA LYS A 544 27.37 11.80 0.60
C LYS A 544 27.87 12.23 -0.77
N PHE A 545 26.96 12.33 -1.72
CA PHE A 545 27.21 13.03 -2.96
C PHE A 545 26.58 14.42 -2.88
N ASP A 546 27.39 15.44 -2.53
CA ASP A 546 26.99 16.84 -2.69
C ASP A 546 27.82 17.48 -3.80
N ILE A 547 27.15 17.83 -4.90
CA ILE A 547 27.81 18.47 -6.04
C ILE A 547 28.39 19.84 -5.68
N LYS A 548 27.87 20.51 -4.64
CA LYS A 548 28.40 21.80 -4.15
C LYS A 548 29.75 21.66 -3.44
N GLU A 549 30.04 20.49 -2.90
CA GLU A 549 31.34 20.17 -2.28
C GLU A 549 32.41 19.76 -3.31
N ILE A 550 32.02 19.71 -4.60
CA ILE A 550 32.89 19.30 -5.71
C ILE A 550 33.08 20.45 -6.71
N ILE A 551 32.02 21.14 -7.12
CA ILE A 551 32.12 22.24 -8.08
C ILE A 551 32.69 23.48 -7.41
N GLY A 552 33.71 24.09 -8.04
CA GLY A 552 34.47 25.21 -7.51
C GLY A 552 35.67 24.80 -6.65
N GLU A 553 35.83 23.51 -6.37
CA GLU A 553 36.98 23.02 -5.62
C GLU A 553 38.26 23.10 -6.45
N LYS A 554 39.36 23.50 -5.78
CA LYS A 554 40.69 23.43 -6.36
C LYS A 554 41.27 22.04 -6.18
N ILE A 555 41.87 21.54 -7.26
CA ILE A 555 42.43 20.19 -7.30
C ILE A 555 43.87 20.23 -7.81
N GLU A 556 44.65 19.26 -7.37
CA GLU A 556 45.92 18.91 -7.99
C GLU A 556 45.75 17.58 -8.72
N LEU A 557 46.22 17.54 -9.97
CA LEU A 557 46.27 16.34 -10.78
C LEU A 557 47.73 15.91 -10.90
N GLN A 558 48.05 14.77 -10.30
CA GLN A 558 49.36 14.13 -10.31
C GLN A 558 49.36 12.91 -11.24
N ASN A 559 50.55 12.42 -11.60
CA ASN A 559 50.66 11.26 -12.48
C ASN A 559 50.28 9.95 -11.76
N TYR A 560 49.69 9.01 -12.49
CA TYR A 560 49.41 7.67 -11.97
C TYR A 560 50.65 6.77 -12.18
N GLY A 561 51.64 6.89 -11.29
CA GLY A 561 52.94 6.21 -11.39
C GLY A 561 53.97 6.97 -12.23
N ASP A 562 55.06 6.31 -12.64
CA ASP A 562 56.22 6.94 -13.31
C ASP A 562 56.17 6.84 -14.85
N TYR A 563 55.20 6.14 -15.40
CA TYR A 563 55.08 5.85 -16.84
C TYR A 563 53.76 6.39 -17.37
N GLY A 564 53.76 7.02 -18.55
CA GLY A 564 52.54 7.60 -19.12
C GLY A 564 52.78 8.73 -20.12
N VAL A 565 51.78 9.06 -20.93
CA VAL A 565 51.85 10.19 -21.88
C VAL A 565 51.82 11.54 -21.13
N LEU A 566 51.25 11.56 -19.92
CA LEU A 566 51.15 12.75 -19.09
C LEU A 566 52.26 12.88 -18.03
N SER A 567 53.16 11.90 -17.90
CA SER A 567 54.17 11.88 -16.83
C SER A 567 55.09 13.10 -16.81
N GLY A 568 55.48 13.62 -17.98
CA GLY A 568 56.30 14.82 -18.13
C GLY A 568 55.53 16.15 -18.08
N HIS A 569 54.20 16.10 -17.90
CA HIS A 569 53.33 17.28 -17.91
C HIS A 569 52.53 17.48 -16.62
N LEU A 570 52.57 16.51 -15.71
CA LEU A 570 51.96 16.56 -14.39
C LEU A 570 53.08 16.74 -13.34
N PRO A 571 52.82 17.37 -12.17
CA PRO A 571 51.50 17.77 -11.67
C PRO A 571 51.00 19.09 -12.27
N VAL A 572 49.67 19.23 -12.33
CA VAL A 572 48.99 20.50 -12.65
C VAL A 572 47.88 20.78 -11.66
N THR A 573 47.62 22.07 -11.43
CA THR A 573 46.49 22.52 -10.62
C THR A 573 45.35 23.02 -11.49
N GLY A 574 44.14 22.99 -10.95
CA GLY A 574 42.98 23.53 -11.62
C GLY A 574 41.74 23.58 -10.72
N GLU A 575 40.65 24.05 -11.30
CA GLU A 575 39.37 24.19 -10.63
C GLU A 575 38.31 23.32 -11.30
N VAL A 576 37.51 22.62 -10.51
CA VAL A 576 36.38 21.83 -11.02
C VAL A 576 35.25 22.76 -11.44
N VAL A 577 35.01 22.89 -12.74
CA VAL A 577 34.03 23.85 -13.28
C VAL A 577 32.62 23.27 -13.30
N LYS A 578 32.47 22.01 -13.72
CA LYS A 578 31.16 21.38 -13.90
C LYS A 578 31.24 19.85 -13.96
N ARG A 579 30.16 19.20 -13.54
CA ARG A 579 29.88 17.78 -13.82
C ARG A 579 29.19 17.68 -15.19
N GLU A 580 29.60 16.73 -16.00
CA GLU A 580 29.18 16.52 -17.38
C GLU A 580 28.91 15.05 -17.66
N LEU A 581 28.16 14.80 -18.73
CA LEU A 581 27.85 13.47 -19.23
C LEU A 581 28.61 13.22 -20.53
N LEU A 582 29.44 12.17 -20.60
CA LEU A 582 30.15 11.79 -21.82
C LEU A 582 29.68 10.42 -22.30
N SER A 583 29.06 10.35 -23.49
CA SER A 583 28.51 9.10 -24.05
C SER A 583 27.66 8.30 -23.05
N TRP A 584 26.76 8.96 -22.33
CA TRP A 584 25.89 8.36 -21.31
C TRP A 584 26.60 7.85 -20.05
N GLU A 585 27.91 8.06 -19.93
CA GLU A 585 28.60 7.86 -18.66
C GLU A 585 28.50 9.12 -17.81
N LYS A 586 28.03 8.92 -16.58
CA LYS A 586 27.98 9.94 -15.52
C LYS A 586 29.36 10.17 -14.90
N ASP A 587 29.43 11.19 -14.06
CA ASP A 587 30.58 11.49 -13.19
C ASP A 587 31.87 11.86 -13.94
N TRP A 588 31.73 12.54 -15.09
CA TRP A 588 32.84 13.26 -15.68
C TRP A 588 32.87 14.70 -15.17
N TYR A 589 34.02 15.15 -14.69
CA TYR A 589 34.23 16.48 -14.14
C TYR A 589 35.12 17.27 -15.09
N LEU A 590 34.61 18.39 -15.61
CA LEU A 590 35.41 19.33 -16.36
C LEU A 590 36.25 20.15 -15.39
N VAL A 591 37.55 20.05 -15.51
CA VAL A 591 38.51 20.87 -14.76
C VAL A 591 39.11 21.91 -15.68
N LYS A 592 39.10 23.16 -15.24
CA LYS A 592 39.87 24.25 -15.87
C LYS A 592 41.24 24.28 -15.22
N LEU A 593 42.28 24.05 -16.01
CA LEU A 593 43.65 24.05 -15.54
C LEU A 593 44.17 25.49 -15.38
N ASP A 594 44.94 25.73 -14.33
CA ASP A 594 45.64 27.00 -14.11
C ASP A 594 46.75 27.18 -15.14
N THR A 595 47.47 26.10 -15.44
CA THR A 595 48.50 26.03 -16.48
C THR A 595 48.10 24.98 -17.55
N PRO A 596 48.20 25.31 -18.84
CA PRO A 596 47.75 24.39 -19.87
C PRO A 596 48.74 23.23 -20.06
N ILE A 597 48.21 22.00 -20.16
CA ILE A 597 48.99 20.84 -20.58
C ILE A 597 49.29 20.98 -22.08
N LYS A 598 50.56 20.82 -22.46
CA LYS A 598 51.00 20.80 -23.87
C LYS A 598 51.24 19.36 -24.31
N VAL A 599 50.29 18.78 -25.04
CA VAL A 599 50.50 17.48 -25.71
C VAL A 599 50.71 17.74 -27.20
N ALA A 600 51.89 17.37 -27.72
CA ALA A 600 52.37 17.76 -29.04
C ALA A 600 52.30 19.30 -29.23
N TRP A 601 51.66 19.78 -30.31
CA TRP A 601 51.54 21.22 -30.62
C TRP A 601 50.29 21.90 -30.02
N LYS A 602 49.45 21.19 -29.25
CA LYS A 602 48.19 21.74 -28.73
C LYS A 602 48.28 22.04 -27.24
N LYS A 603 47.86 23.25 -26.86
CA LYS A 603 47.66 23.66 -25.46
C LYS A 603 46.24 23.32 -25.03
N GLN A 604 46.10 22.67 -23.89
CA GLN A 604 44.81 22.31 -23.33
C GLN A 604 44.60 22.97 -21.98
N TYR A 605 43.59 23.82 -21.91
CA TYR A 605 43.18 24.51 -20.69
C TYR A 605 42.10 23.76 -19.92
N PHE A 606 41.53 22.72 -20.52
CA PHE A 606 40.45 21.95 -19.94
C PHE A 606 40.73 20.45 -20.06
N VAL A 607 40.39 19.72 -19.02
CA VAL A 607 40.45 18.26 -18.99
C VAL A 607 39.18 17.70 -18.36
N PHE A 608 38.82 16.49 -18.77
CA PHE A 608 37.76 15.70 -18.17
C PHE A 608 38.36 14.63 -17.28
N LEU A 609 37.93 14.61 -16.03
CA LEU A 609 38.34 13.62 -15.04
C LEU A 609 37.14 12.75 -14.64
N LYS A 610 37.32 11.44 -14.52
CA LYS A 610 36.34 10.51 -13.94
C LYS A 610 37.07 9.53 -13.04
N THR A 611 36.51 9.17 -11.89
CA THR A 611 37.10 8.16 -11.00
C THR A 611 37.29 6.83 -11.73
N LYS A 612 38.37 6.12 -11.42
CA LYS A 612 38.64 4.79 -11.99
C LYS A 612 37.61 3.76 -11.49
N ASP A 613 37.24 3.84 -10.21
CA ASP A 613 36.14 3.08 -9.62
C ASP A 613 34.83 3.87 -9.81
N GLU A 614 33.86 3.27 -10.52
CA GLU A 614 32.57 3.89 -10.81
C GLU A 614 31.68 4.06 -9.57
N ASN A 615 31.98 3.37 -8.47
CA ASN A 615 31.27 3.51 -7.20
C ASN A 615 31.87 4.58 -6.28
N GLU A 616 33.04 5.13 -6.63
CA GLU A 616 33.67 6.19 -5.83
C GLU A 616 33.18 7.58 -6.21
N ILE A 617 32.94 8.41 -5.20
CA ILE A 617 32.62 9.82 -5.39
C ILE A 617 33.93 10.59 -5.61
N PHE A 618 33.92 11.49 -6.60
CA PHE A 618 35.06 12.33 -6.94
C PHE A 618 35.44 13.26 -5.78
N LEU A 619 36.74 13.34 -5.46
CA LEU A 619 37.35 14.10 -4.35
C LEU A 619 36.97 13.66 -2.93
N THR A 620 36.55 12.41 -2.73
CA THR A 620 36.30 11.88 -1.37
C THR A 620 37.53 11.34 -0.67
N ARG A 621 38.60 11.00 -1.40
CA ARG A 621 39.89 10.61 -0.81
C ARG A 621 40.96 11.61 -1.21
N ASN A 622 41.98 11.75 -0.36
CA ASN A 622 43.12 12.64 -0.63
C ASN A 622 43.90 12.28 -1.89
N ALA A 623 43.87 11.04 -2.34
CA ALA A 623 44.50 10.60 -3.58
C ALA A 623 43.57 9.60 -4.28
N GLN A 624 42.93 10.02 -5.37
CA GLN A 624 42.00 9.17 -6.12
C GLN A 624 42.48 8.93 -7.55
N PRO A 625 42.56 7.67 -7.99
CA PRO A 625 42.82 7.34 -9.39
C PRO A 625 41.70 7.83 -10.30
N VAL A 626 42.05 8.56 -11.35
CA VAL A 626 41.12 9.12 -12.33
C VAL A 626 41.53 8.82 -13.75
N GLN A 627 40.55 8.68 -14.64
CA GLN A 627 40.74 8.69 -16.08
C GLN A 627 40.84 10.13 -16.57
N VAL A 628 41.88 10.45 -17.32
CA VAL A 628 42.11 11.78 -17.88
C VAL A 628 41.74 11.78 -19.37
N ARG A 629 40.77 12.61 -19.73
CA ARG A 629 40.40 12.90 -21.11
C ARG A 629 40.69 14.35 -21.48
N LEU A 630 41.34 14.52 -22.61
CA LEU A 630 41.85 15.79 -23.10
C LEU A 630 40.79 16.54 -23.93
N VAL A 631 40.64 17.84 -23.66
CA VAL A 631 39.74 18.72 -24.43
C VAL A 631 40.54 19.42 -25.52
N ASN A 632 40.60 18.78 -26.70
CA ASN A 632 41.35 19.29 -27.85
C ASN A 632 40.68 20.47 -28.58
N LYS A 633 39.35 20.52 -28.59
CA LYS A 633 38.55 21.58 -29.22
C LYS A 633 37.57 22.13 -28.21
N ILE A 634 37.69 23.41 -27.89
CA ILE A 634 36.83 24.07 -26.90
C ILE A 634 35.36 24.06 -27.36
N ASP A 635 35.10 24.17 -28.66
CA ASP A 635 33.73 24.13 -29.22
C ASP A 635 32.99 22.82 -28.92
N ASP A 636 33.72 21.72 -28.69
CA ASP A 636 33.11 20.44 -28.31
C ASP A 636 32.49 20.49 -26.89
N LEU A 637 32.92 21.44 -26.04
CA LEU A 637 32.30 21.69 -24.74
C LEU A 637 30.91 22.34 -24.85
N ALA A 638 30.62 23.04 -25.96
CA ALA A 638 29.33 23.69 -26.21
C ALA A 638 28.26 22.71 -26.73
N LYS A 639 28.65 21.51 -27.18
CA LYS A 639 27.71 20.48 -27.64
C LYS A 639 26.73 20.08 -26.54
N VAL A 640 25.45 20.01 -26.90
CA VAL A 640 24.37 19.51 -26.02
C VAL A 640 24.58 18.04 -25.66
N ARG A 641 25.05 17.22 -26.61
CA ARG A 641 25.42 15.82 -26.39
C ARG A 641 26.90 15.62 -26.66
N LYS A 642 27.66 15.34 -25.60
CA LYS A 642 29.10 15.12 -25.64
C LYS A 642 29.39 13.62 -25.77
N ARG A 643 30.23 13.26 -26.75
CA ARG A 643 30.63 11.86 -26.97
C ARG A 643 32.05 11.66 -26.46
N LYS A 644 32.33 10.53 -25.79
CA LYS A 644 33.68 10.18 -25.34
C LYS A 644 34.72 10.21 -26.46
N ARG A 645 34.34 9.88 -27.70
CA ARG A 645 35.23 9.96 -28.86
C ARG A 645 35.66 11.39 -29.23
N ASP A 646 34.90 12.40 -28.80
CA ASP A 646 35.23 13.81 -29.02
C ASP A 646 36.32 14.28 -28.03
N PHE A 647 36.58 13.52 -26.95
CA PHE A 647 37.57 13.81 -25.90
C PHE A 647 38.55 12.65 -25.75
N LEU A 648 39.79 12.83 -26.22
CA LEU A 648 40.79 11.78 -26.28
C LEU A 648 41.13 11.27 -24.87
N PHE A 649 41.01 9.97 -24.63
CA PHE A 649 41.58 9.35 -23.44
C PHE A 649 43.09 9.29 -23.61
N VAL A 650 43.83 9.77 -22.60
CA VAL A 650 45.28 9.88 -22.70
C VAL A 650 45.98 9.08 -21.63
N ASP A 651 45.55 9.20 -20.37
CA ASP A 651 46.19 8.47 -19.28
C ASP A 651 45.31 8.34 -18.04
N LEU A 652 45.81 7.58 -17.06
CA LEU A 652 45.35 7.67 -15.68
C LEU A 652 46.12 8.77 -14.94
N GLY A 653 45.45 9.42 -13.99
CA GLY A 653 46.06 10.38 -13.06
C GLY A 653 45.63 10.08 -11.63
N VAL A 654 46.19 10.82 -10.68
CA VAL A 654 45.76 10.83 -9.29
C VAL A 654 45.30 12.25 -8.98
N VAL A 655 44.05 12.39 -8.53
CA VAL A 655 43.49 13.68 -8.13
C VAL A 655 43.45 13.81 -6.60
N SER A 656 43.78 14.99 -6.10
CA SER A 656 43.69 15.39 -4.70
C SER A 656 43.02 16.75 -4.57
N LYS A 657 42.35 17.02 -3.43
CA LYS A 657 41.94 18.40 -3.09
C LYS A 657 43.20 19.21 -2.77
N LEU A 658 43.32 20.38 -3.39
CA LEU A 658 44.39 21.32 -3.07
C LEU A 658 44.08 21.91 -1.69
N LYS A 659 44.97 21.70 -0.71
CA LYS A 659 44.80 22.22 0.66
C LYS A 659 45.01 23.72 0.75
#